data_AF-A0A3Q9Y0P0-F1
#
_entry.id   AF-A0A3Q9Y0P0-F1
#
_cell.length_a   1.000
_cell.length_b   1.000
_cell.length_c   1.000
_cell.angle_alpha   90.00
_cell.angle_beta   90.00
_cell.angle_gamma   90.00
#
_symmetry.space_group_name_H-M   'P 1'
#
loop_
_entity.id
_entity.type
_entity.pdbx_description
1 polymer ?
#
loop_
_entity_poly.entity_id
_entity_poly.type
_entity_poly.pdbx_seq_one_letter_code
_entity_poly.pdbx_strand_id
1 'polypeptide(L)'
;MHPISSISIESLPNELLLPILEACVVPPLFSVCKRWHHLLATEVMPSLYKKIAQFHFPTKNTTTQRTLMLAKVYQFNPGLTSTEKVYQAFKQVFTLAKSISSLEFKGKTEEKRGLTLANYSSYLLNINRLLLWKKLPGGEEYLSREEIKHLPLQKKGELLRDWIEENCKNITDLDLSRVGLTYLPPEIGRLSQLQELNLSQNQLTALPAEIGRLSQLQWLNLNQNQLTALPAEIGRLSQLEWLNLNQNQLTSLPAEISQLSQLQELQLSQNQLTALPAEIGQLSELQTLDLRENELNNLPTEIGRLPQLQWLQLNQNQLTSLPAEIGQLSKLQTLELNQNQLTALPAQIGQLSKLQTLELNQNQLTALPAQIGQLSQLRVLYLNQNQLTALPTEIGQLSKLQNLYLNQNQLTSLPEEIGRLPQLQWLDLNQNQLTALPAEIGQLPELLQLNLNQNQLTALPAEIRQLSNLLQLNLNQNQLTALPTEIGQLSQLQGLHLNQNQLTALPAEIGRLSQLEWLNLNQNQLTSLPAEIGQLSQLQELHLNQNQLTALPAEIGLMSRLQMFDSSQNQLAALPAEIWLMPRLRVLYLNQNQLTSLPVEIGQLSQLKELDSSQNQLTSLPTEIGQLSNLLQLHLNQNQLTALPAEIGQLSQLQELDSSQNQLTSLPAEIGQLSELQVLYLNQNQLTSLPVEIGQLSQLQELDSSQNQLTSLPVEIGLLSELQTLELNQNQLTSLPAEIGLLSELQTLELNQNQLTSLPAQIGQLSELQALDLRENQLTSLPAEIGRLSQLQYLLLNQNQLTSLPAEIGQLSELQVLHLNQNQLTSLPAGIGQLFQLTKLELAENPLKDIAEKIRQRFPL
;
A
#
# COMPACT_ATOMS: atom_id res chain seq x y z
N MET A 1 -29.15 -62.17 -7.12
CA MET A 1 -27.80 -61.71 -7.54
C MET A 1 -27.95 -61.02 -8.88
N HIS A 2 -27.90 -59.68 -8.88
CA HIS A 2 -27.67 -58.87 -10.08
C HIS A 2 -26.34 -58.13 -9.88
N PRO A 3 -25.52 -57.97 -10.93
CA PRO A 3 -24.17 -57.42 -10.81
C PRO A 3 -24.24 -55.93 -10.49
N ILE A 4 -23.47 -55.49 -9.49
CA ILE A 4 -23.25 -54.07 -9.21
C ILE A 4 -22.42 -53.56 -10.39
N SER A 5 -23.07 -52.82 -11.31
CA SER A 5 -22.36 -52.08 -12.35
C SER A 5 -21.40 -51.10 -11.68
N SER A 6 -20.21 -50.96 -12.25
CA SER A 6 -19.23 -49.95 -11.83
C SER A 6 -19.91 -48.57 -11.87
N ILE A 7 -20.15 -47.97 -10.71
CA ILE A 7 -20.72 -46.61 -10.59
C ILE A 7 -19.71 -45.65 -11.23
N SER A 8 -20.04 -45.18 -12.44
CA SER A 8 -19.31 -44.09 -13.08
C SER A 8 -19.62 -42.79 -12.36
N ILE A 9 -18.69 -41.83 -12.38
CA ILE A 9 -18.89 -40.50 -11.77
C ILE A 9 -20.20 -39.84 -12.26
N GLU A 10 -20.62 -40.17 -13.49
CA GLU A 10 -21.88 -39.76 -14.13
C GLU A 10 -23.16 -40.12 -13.38
N SER A 11 -23.15 -41.19 -12.58
CA SER A 11 -24.33 -41.70 -11.88
C SER A 11 -24.44 -41.21 -10.43
N LEU A 12 -23.55 -40.31 -10.00
CA LEU A 12 -23.64 -39.73 -8.65
C LEU A 12 -24.79 -38.71 -8.58
N PRO A 13 -25.47 -38.61 -7.42
CA PRO A 13 -26.54 -37.63 -7.22
C PRO A 13 -26.00 -36.20 -7.23
N ASN A 14 -26.86 -35.24 -7.63
CA ASN A 14 -26.49 -33.84 -7.86
C ASN A 14 -25.76 -33.18 -6.67
N GLU A 15 -26.13 -33.49 -5.42
CA GLU A 15 -25.53 -32.91 -4.21
C GLU A 15 -24.09 -33.35 -3.96
N LEU A 16 -23.66 -34.43 -4.60
CA LEU A 16 -22.27 -34.92 -4.57
C LEU A 16 -21.52 -34.52 -5.84
N LEU A 17 -22.23 -34.46 -6.95
CA LEU A 17 -21.67 -34.19 -8.27
C LEU A 17 -21.30 -32.69 -8.43
N LEU A 18 -22.12 -31.77 -7.93
CA LEU A 18 -21.92 -30.33 -8.06
C LEU A 18 -20.62 -29.83 -7.37
N PRO A 19 -20.36 -30.14 -6.07
CA PRO A 19 -19.16 -29.63 -5.39
C PRO A 19 -17.86 -30.28 -5.90
N ILE A 20 -17.91 -31.55 -6.33
CA ILE A 20 -16.77 -32.25 -6.93
C ILE A 20 -16.40 -31.59 -8.25
N LEU A 21 -17.40 -31.20 -9.05
CA LEU A 21 -17.18 -30.65 -10.37
C LEU A 21 -16.87 -29.15 -10.33
N GLU A 22 -17.49 -28.37 -9.45
CA GLU A 22 -17.10 -26.97 -9.14
C GLU A 22 -15.63 -26.87 -8.70
N ALA A 23 -15.11 -27.84 -7.93
CA ALA A 23 -13.70 -27.89 -7.53
C ALA A 23 -12.73 -28.29 -8.67
N CYS A 24 -13.24 -28.91 -9.74
CA CYS A 24 -12.46 -29.41 -10.90
C CYS A 24 -12.37 -28.41 -12.07
N VAL A 25 -13.02 -27.25 -11.97
CA VAL A 25 -13.25 -26.28 -13.06
C VAL A 25 -12.03 -25.37 -13.39
N VAL A 26 -10.82 -25.62 -12.86
CA VAL A 26 -9.62 -24.77 -13.07
C VAL A 26 -8.55 -25.46 -13.97
N PRO A 27 -7.88 -24.78 -14.95
CA PRO A 27 -7.02 -25.41 -15.97
C PRO A 27 -5.53 -25.53 -15.54
N PRO A 28 -4.57 -25.97 -16.39
CA PRO A 28 -4.56 -27.03 -17.41
C PRO A 28 -4.04 -28.37 -16.81
N LEU A 29 -4.02 -29.45 -17.60
CA LEU A 29 -3.67 -30.85 -17.23
C LEU A 29 -2.56 -31.07 -16.16
N PHE A 30 -1.57 -30.17 -16.05
CA PHE A 30 -0.48 -30.26 -15.07
C PHE A 30 -0.92 -29.95 -13.61
N SER A 31 -1.94 -29.11 -13.41
CA SER A 31 -2.46 -28.74 -12.07
C SER A 31 -3.37 -29.83 -11.47
N VAL A 32 -3.93 -30.69 -12.32
CA VAL A 32 -4.80 -31.82 -11.95
C VAL A 32 -4.07 -32.75 -10.97
N CYS A 33 -2.83 -33.17 -11.25
CA CYS A 33 -2.13 -34.14 -10.39
C CYS A 33 -1.82 -33.63 -8.96
N LYS A 34 -1.52 -32.34 -8.78
CA LYS A 34 -1.26 -31.76 -7.44
C LYS A 34 -2.55 -31.52 -6.66
N ARG A 35 -3.62 -31.07 -7.32
CA ARG A 35 -4.90 -30.78 -6.66
C ARG A 35 -5.68 -32.04 -6.29
N TRP A 36 -5.52 -33.13 -7.05
CA TRP A 36 -6.03 -34.45 -6.66
C TRP A 36 -5.37 -34.99 -5.39
N HIS A 37 -4.07 -34.74 -5.17
CA HIS A 37 -3.41 -35.04 -3.89
C HIS A 37 -4.02 -34.24 -2.74
N HIS A 38 -4.32 -32.96 -2.96
CA HIS A 38 -4.94 -32.10 -1.96
C HIS A 38 -6.39 -32.52 -1.64
N LEU A 39 -7.20 -32.88 -2.64
CA LEU A 39 -8.59 -33.35 -2.47
C LEU A 39 -8.68 -34.72 -1.79
N LEU A 40 -7.67 -35.58 -1.95
CA LEU A 40 -7.53 -36.84 -1.21
C LEU A 40 -7.14 -36.61 0.26
N ALA A 41 -6.52 -35.47 0.58
CA ALA A 41 -6.07 -35.10 1.91
C ALA A 41 -7.07 -34.23 2.71
N THR A 42 -8.09 -33.65 2.07
CA THR A 42 -9.11 -32.79 2.72
C THR A 42 -10.37 -33.55 3.12
N GLU A 43 -11.25 -32.94 3.93
CA GLU A 43 -12.47 -33.55 4.46
C GLU A 43 -13.51 -33.99 3.40
N VAL A 44 -13.34 -33.57 2.14
CA VAL A 44 -14.27 -33.83 1.04
C VAL A 44 -14.38 -35.33 0.72
N MET A 45 -13.26 -36.02 0.48
CA MET A 45 -13.26 -37.44 0.09
C MET A 45 -13.62 -38.42 1.24
N PRO A 46 -13.18 -38.21 2.50
CA PRO A 46 -13.63 -38.99 3.65
C PRO A 46 -15.14 -38.89 3.92
N SER A 47 -15.75 -37.72 3.69
CA SER A 47 -17.20 -37.53 3.82
C SER A 47 -17.98 -38.25 2.70
N LEU A 48 -17.43 -38.25 1.49
CA LEU A 48 -18.00 -38.92 0.32
C LEU A 48 -18.01 -40.44 0.49
N TYR A 49 -16.92 -41.02 0.99
CA TYR A 49 -16.83 -42.46 1.30
C TYR A 49 -17.88 -42.90 2.34
N LYS A 50 -18.11 -42.08 3.38
CA LYS A 50 -19.18 -42.32 4.38
C LYS A 50 -20.58 -42.28 3.76
N LYS A 51 -20.84 -41.32 2.85
CA LYS A 51 -22.12 -41.22 2.13
C LYS A 51 -22.35 -42.37 1.15
N ILE A 52 -21.34 -42.80 0.41
CA ILE A 52 -21.43 -43.98 -0.50
C ILE A 52 -21.74 -45.26 0.30
N ALA A 53 -21.08 -45.44 1.45
CA ALA A 53 -21.36 -46.57 2.35
C ALA A 53 -22.78 -46.54 2.93
N GLN A 54 -23.32 -45.34 3.17
CA GLN A 54 -24.67 -45.13 3.67
C GLN A 54 -25.74 -45.37 2.60
N PHE A 55 -25.45 -45.04 1.34
CA PHE A 55 -26.33 -45.28 0.20
C PHE A 55 -26.46 -46.78 -0.14
N HIS A 56 -25.35 -47.52 -0.15
CA HIS A 56 -25.37 -48.96 -0.46
C HIS A 56 -25.94 -49.85 0.67
N PHE A 57 -25.89 -49.39 1.92
CA PHE A 57 -26.34 -50.16 3.08
C PHE A 57 -27.24 -49.32 4.03
N PRO A 58 -28.44 -48.93 3.59
CA PRO A 58 -29.26 -47.93 4.30
C PRO A 58 -29.80 -48.40 5.66
N THR A 59 -29.94 -49.72 5.90
CA THR A 59 -30.71 -50.27 7.04
C THR A 59 -29.91 -50.94 8.16
N LYS A 60 -28.57 -50.81 8.22
CA LYS A 60 -27.74 -51.42 9.30
C LYS A 60 -27.01 -50.40 10.17
N ASN A 61 -26.96 -50.65 11.48
CA ASN A 61 -26.90 -49.59 12.50
C ASN A 61 -25.51 -49.19 13.04
N THR A 62 -24.39 -49.44 12.36
CA THR A 62 -23.09 -48.79 12.71
C THR A 62 -22.17 -48.58 11.50
N THR A 63 -21.54 -47.40 11.41
CA THR A 63 -20.64 -46.96 10.32
C THR A 63 -19.48 -47.94 10.09
N THR A 64 -18.93 -48.50 11.15
CA THR A 64 -17.77 -49.42 11.13
C THR A 64 -18.06 -50.73 10.39
N GLN A 65 -19.28 -51.28 10.51
CA GLN A 65 -19.66 -52.50 9.79
C GLN A 65 -19.86 -52.27 8.29
N ARG A 66 -20.36 -51.09 7.88
CA ARG A 66 -20.52 -50.72 6.46
C ARG A 66 -19.17 -50.57 5.77
N THR A 67 -18.20 -49.96 6.46
CA THR A 67 -16.80 -49.82 5.99
C THR A 67 -16.10 -51.18 5.85
N LEU A 68 -16.39 -52.14 6.73
CA LEU A 68 -15.88 -53.53 6.65
C LEU A 68 -16.50 -54.35 5.52
N MET A 69 -17.78 -54.12 5.18
CA MET A 69 -18.43 -54.78 4.04
C MET A 69 -17.89 -54.26 2.68
N LEU A 70 -17.66 -52.95 2.55
CA LEU A 70 -16.98 -52.37 1.38
C LEU A 70 -15.56 -52.92 1.20
N ALA A 71 -14.80 -53.09 2.29
CA ALA A 71 -13.46 -53.69 2.25
C ALA A 71 -13.47 -55.15 1.77
N LYS A 72 -14.51 -55.93 2.10
CA LYS A 72 -14.67 -57.31 1.59
C LYS A 72 -15.04 -57.38 0.11
N VAL A 73 -15.87 -56.46 -0.38
CA VAL A 73 -16.29 -56.41 -1.79
C VAL A 73 -15.12 -56.12 -2.73
N TYR A 74 -14.17 -55.29 -2.29
CA TYR A 74 -12.97 -54.94 -3.06
C TYR A 74 -11.68 -55.64 -2.58
N GLN A 75 -11.79 -56.64 -1.70
CA GLN A 75 -10.67 -57.45 -1.17
C GLN A 75 -9.53 -56.65 -0.50
N PHE A 76 -9.82 -55.56 0.21
CA PHE A 76 -8.79 -54.78 0.92
C PHE A 76 -8.43 -55.37 2.28
N ASN A 77 -7.17 -55.18 2.70
CA ASN A 77 -6.67 -55.61 4.00
C ASN A 77 -7.40 -54.85 5.15
N PRO A 78 -8.01 -55.53 6.13
CA PRO A 78 -8.86 -54.88 7.15
C PRO A 78 -8.13 -53.85 8.02
N GLY A 79 -6.81 -53.96 8.19
CA GLY A 79 -5.99 -53.10 9.04
C GLY A 79 -5.65 -51.72 8.48
N LEU A 80 -5.97 -51.42 7.21
CA LEU A 80 -5.69 -50.12 6.60
C LEU A 80 -6.63 -49.02 7.09
N THR A 81 -6.14 -47.79 7.21
CA THR A 81 -6.97 -46.60 7.51
C THR A 81 -7.97 -46.34 6.37
N SER A 82 -9.06 -45.62 6.65
CA SER A 82 -10.09 -45.29 5.65
C SER A 82 -9.49 -44.61 4.41
N THR A 83 -8.48 -43.77 4.61
CA THR A 83 -7.75 -43.05 3.55
C THR A 83 -6.91 -44.01 2.70
N GLU A 84 -6.20 -44.95 3.31
CA GLU A 84 -5.39 -45.94 2.59
C GLU A 84 -6.25 -46.95 1.81
N LYS A 85 -7.44 -47.29 2.32
CA LYS A 85 -8.41 -48.13 1.59
C LYS A 85 -8.97 -47.44 0.35
N VAL A 86 -9.23 -46.12 0.43
CA VAL A 86 -9.63 -45.31 -0.73
C VAL A 86 -8.49 -45.19 -1.74
N TYR A 87 -7.25 -44.99 -1.27
CA TYR A 87 -6.06 -44.98 -2.11
C TYR A 87 -5.87 -46.31 -2.85
N GLN A 88 -6.03 -47.45 -2.18
CA GLN A 88 -5.91 -48.78 -2.78
C GLN A 88 -7.06 -49.09 -3.77
N ALA A 89 -8.29 -48.64 -3.47
CA ALA A 89 -9.42 -48.76 -4.39
C ALA A 89 -9.19 -47.97 -5.68
N PHE A 90 -8.76 -46.72 -5.56
CA PHE A 90 -8.43 -45.90 -6.72
C PHE A 90 -7.19 -46.42 -7.46
N LYS A 91 -6.16 -46.90 -6.75
CA LYS A 91 -4.97 -47.50 -7.35
C LYS A 91 -5.30 -48.78 -8.12
N GLN A 92 -6.20 -49.64 -7.62
CA GLN A 92 -6.68 -50.79 -8.39
C GLN A 92 -7.49 -50.37 -9.62
N VAL A 93 -8.40 -49.40 -9.50
CA VAL A 93 -9.18 -48.85 -10.63
C VAL A 93 -8.25 -48.24 -11.69
N PHE A 94 -7.21 -47.50 -11.29
CA PHE A 94 -6.21 -46.93 -12.20
C PHE A 94 -5.22 -47.95 -12.75
N THR A 95 -4.86 -49.00 -11.99
CA THR A 95 -3.98 -50.08 -12.47
C THR A 95 -4.71 -50.95 -13.50
N LEU A 96 -6.02 -51.18 -13.30
CA LEU A 96 -6.89 -51.75 -14.32
C LEU A 96 -6.98 -50.84 -15.55
N ALA A 97 -7.15 -49.52 -15.38
CA ALA A 97 -7.15 -48.57 -16.49
C ALA A 97 -5.80 -48.54 -17.26
N LYS A 98 -4.67 -48.69 -16.56
CA LYS A 98 -3.32 -48.78 -17.13
C LYS A 98 -3.09 -50.09 -17.90
N SER A 99 -3.73 -51.20 -17.48
CA SER A 99 -3.65 -52.49 -18.19
C SER A 99 -4.43 -52.53 -19.51
N ILE A 100 -5.27 -51.52 -19.77
CA ILE A 100 -6.11 -51.40 -20.98
C ILE A 100 -5.50 -50.40 -21.99
N SER A 101 -4.45 -49.65 -21.63
CA SER A 101 -3.85 -48.61 -22.48
C SER A 101 -2.54 -49.03 -23.17
N SER A 102 -2.45 -50.27 -23.66
CA SER A 102 -1.37 -50.67 -24.57
C SER A 102 -1.92 -51.31 -25.84
N LEU A 103 -1.39 -50.83 -26.97
CA LEU A 103 -1.44 -51.36 -28.35
C LEU A 103 -2.53 -50.79 -29.28
N GLU A 104 -2.00 -50.16 -30.34
CA GLU A 104 -2.63 -49.98 -31.65
C GLU A 104 -3.28 -51.29 -32.13
N PHE A 105 -4.55 -51.25 -32.57
CA PHE A 105 -4.97 -51.63 -33.93
C PHE A 105 -6.49 -51.60 -34.15
N LYS A 106 -6.83 -51.45 -35.43
CA LYS A 106 -8.12 -51.41 -36.14
C LYS A 106 -9.20 -52.41 -35.67
N GLY A 107 -10.44 -51.92 -35.53
CA GLY A 107 -11.66 -52.75 -35.51
C GLY A 107 -12.86 -52.01 -34.91
N LYS A 108 -14.00 -52.00 -35.62
CA LYS A 108 -15.25 -51.35 -35.18
C LYS A 108 -15.86 -52.07 -33.96
N THR A 109 -16.64 -51.28 -33.21
CA THR A 109 -17.70 -51.55 -32.21
C THR A 109 -17.35 -51.64 -30.71
N GLU A 110 -18.10 -50.81 -29.98
CA GLU A 110 -18.46 -50.77 -28.56
C GLU A 110 -17.48 -50.19 -27.50
N GLU A 111 -17.96 -49.08 -26.93
CA GLU A 111 -17.54 -48.28 -25.78
C GLU A 111 -16.38 -48.81 -24.91
N LYS A 112 -15.22 -48.17 -25.02
CA LYS A 112 -14.17 -48.22 -23.99
C LYS A 112 -14.14 -46.90 -23.22
N ARG A 113 -14.71 -46.95 -22.00
CA ARG A 113 -14.82 -45.85 -21.01
C ARG A 113 -13.50 -45.57 -20.30
N GLY A 114 -12.57 -44.92 -21.00
CA GLY A 114 -11.43 -44.23 -20.38
C GLY A 114 -11.63 -42.70 -20.45
N LEU A 115 -10.97 -41.92 -19.59
CA LEU A 115 -10.91 -40.46 -19.71
C LEU A 115 -10.08 -40.09 -20.96
N THR A 116 -10.74 -39.99 -22.12
CA THR A 116 -10.20 -39.36 -23.32
C THR A 116 -10.45 -37.86 -23.28
N LEU A 117 -9.70 -37.06 -24.05
CA LEU A 117 -9.95 -35.61 -24.19
C LEU A 117 -11.42 -35.34 -24.56
N ALA A 118 -11.98 -36.16 -25.46
CA ALA A 118 -13.38 -36.10 -25.89
C ALA A 118 -14.37 -36.34 -24.74
N ASN A 119 -14.10 -37.35 -23.89
CA ASN A 119 -14.95 -37.64 -22.73
C ASN A 119 -14.87 -36.51 -21.69
N TYR A 120 -13.69 -35.94 -21.48
CA TYR A 120 -13.51 -34.79 -20.58
C TYR A 120 -14.23 -33.52 -21.07
N SER A 121 -14.13 -33.19 -22.36
CA SER A 121 -14.88 -32.08 -22.95
C SER A 121 -16.39 -32.30 -22.85
N SER A 122 -16.87 -33.53 -23.03
CA SER A 122 -18.29 -33.86 -22.83
C SER A 122 -18.73 -33.75 -21.37
N TYR A 123 -17.86 -34.07 -20.40
CA TYR A 123 -18.17 -33.90 -18.98
C TYR A 123 -18.28 -32.44 -18.61
N LEU A 124 -17.27 -31.66 -19.01
CA LEU A 124 -17.32 -30.22 -18.90
C LEU A 124 -18.63 -29.74 -19.48
N LEU A 125 -18.96 -30.06 -20.75
CA LEU A 125 -20.20 -29.68 -21.47
C LEU A 125 -21.52 -29.95 -20.72
N ASN A 126 -21.59 -31.02 -19.95
CA ASN A 126 -22.81 -31.31 -19.19
C ASN A 126 -22.85 -30.60 -17.83
N ILE A 127 -21.71 -30.23 -17.24
CA ILE A 127 -21.66 -29.49 -15.97
C ILE A 127 -22.21 -28.08 -16.12
N ASN A 128 -21.76 -27.32 -17.11
CA ASN A 128 -22.25 -25.96 -17.30
C ASN A 128 -23.68 -25.96 -17.82
N ARG A 129 -24.13 -27.03 -18.51
CA ARG A 129 -25.57 -27.24 -18.74
C ARG A 129 -26.35 -27.34 -17.44
N LEU A 130 -25.87 -28.08 -16.45
CA LEU A 130 -26.51 -28.13 -15.13
C LEU A 130 -26.46 -26.78 -14.41
N LEU A 131 -25.33 -26.08 -14.45
CA LEU A 131 -25.17 -24.77 -13.84
C LEU A 131 -26.11 -23.73 -14.46
N LEU A 132 -26.19 -23.70 -15.79
CA LEU A 132 -27.17 -22.91 -16.55
C LEU A 132 -28.59 -23.29 -16.14
N TRP A 133 -28.92 -24.59 -16.16
CA TRP A 133 -30.26 -25.07 -15.86
C TRP A 133 -30.71 -24.67 -14.45
N LYS A 134 -29.82 -24.76 -13.46
CA LYS A 134 -30.11 -24.35 -12.08
C LYS A 134 -30.57 -22.90 -11.99
N LYS A 135 -30.05 -22.02 -12.85
CA LYS A 135 -30.37 -20.60 -12.90
C LYS A 135 -31.60 -20.27 -13.76
N LEU A 136 -32.05 -21.20 -14.59
CA LEU A 136 -33.29 -21.02 -15.35
C LEU A 136 -34.52 -21.11 -14.43
N PRO A 137 -35.63 -20.41 -14.76
CA PRO A 137 -36.87 -20.47 -13.99
C PRO A 137 -37.32 -21.91 -13.70
N GLY A 138 -37.57 -22.22 -12.42
CA GLY A 138 -37.99 -23.55 -11.95
C GLY A 138 -36.95 -24.67 -12.11
N GLY A 139 -35.74 -24.38 -12.61
CA GLY A 139 -34.73 -25.37 -12.94
C GLY A 139 -34.12 -26.06 -11.71
N GLU A 140 -33.83 -25.32 -10.64
CA GLU A 140 -33.33 -25.89 -9.38
C GLU A 140 -34.34 -26.88 -8.76
N GLU A 141 -35.62 -26.51 -8.73
CA GLU A 141 -36.69 -27.38 -8.24
C GLU A 141 -36.84 -28.63 -9.10
N TYR A 142 -36.80 -28.50 -10.44
CA TYR A 142 -36.89 -29.64 -11.34
C TYR A 142 -35.70 -30.60 -11.19
N LEU A 143 -34.48 -30.07 -11.10
CA LEU A 143 -33.26 -30.84 -10.88
C LEU A 143 -33.22 -31.55 -9.51
N SER A 144 -34.01 -31.08 -8.55
CA SER A 144 -34.12 -31.67 -7.20
C SER A 144 -35.07 -32.88 -7.12
N ARG A 145 -35.92 -33.09 -8.14
CA ARG A 145 -36.86 -34.23 -8.19
C ARG A 145 -36.10 -35.55 -8.17
N GLU A 146 -36.51 -36.51 -7.34
CA GLU A 146 -35.81 -37.80 -7.17
C GLU A 146 -35.64 -38.57 -8.49
N GLU A 147 -36.60 -38.48 -9.40
CA GLU A 147 -36.53 -39.11 -10.73
C GLU A 147 -35.44 -38.52 -11.63
N ILE A 148 -35.11 -37.23 -11.45
CA ILE A 148 -34.13 -36.49 -12.25
C ILE A 148 -32.75 -36.52 -11.59
N LYS A 149 -32.72 -36.42 -10.26
CA LYS A 149 -31.51 -36.31 -9.43
C LYS A 149 -30.46 -37.37 -9.70
N HIS A 150 -30.85 -38.60 -10.03
CA HIS A 150 -29.94 -39.74 -10.29
C HIS A 150 -29.65 -39.99 -11.78
N LEU A 151 -30.19 -39.18 -12.70
CA LEU A 151 -29.92 -39.37 -14.14
C LEU A 151 -28.46 -39.04 -14.49
N PRO A 152 -27.86 -39.75 -15.47
CA PRO A 152 -26.54 -39.41 -15.99
C PRO A 152 -26.48 -37.98 -16.55
N LEU A 153 -25.34 -37.32 -16.37
CA LEU A 153 -25.06 -35.95 -16.85
C LEU A 153 -25.46 -35.74 -18.32
N GLN A 154 -25.17 -36.70 -19.20
CA GLN A 154 -25.54 -36.64 -20.61
C GLN A 154 -27.06 -36.60 -20.81
N LYS A 155 -27.81 -37.48 -20.14
CA LYS A 155 -29.28 -37.50 -20.22
C LYS A 155 -29.91 -36.24 -19.63
N LYS A 156 -29.35 -35.70 -18.54
CA LYS A 156 -29.78 -34.40 -18.00
C LYS A 156 -29.53 -33.27 -19.01
N GLY A 157 -28.38 -33.27 -19.69
CA GLY A 157 -28.09 -32.32 -20.75
C GLY A 157 -29.05 -32.39 -21.95
N GLU A 158 -29.54 -33.58 -22.29
CA GLU A 158 -30.57 -33.76 -23.32
C GLU A 158 -31.92 -33.14 -22.90
N LEU A 159 -32.33 -33.33 -21.64
CA LEU A 159 -33.59 -32.79 -21.10
C LEU A 159 -33.63 -31.27 -20.97
N LEU A 160 -32.46 -30.62 -20.79
CA LEU A 160 -32.38 -29.16 -20.70
C LEU A 160 -33.00 -28.47 -21.93
N ARG A 161 -32.84 -29.07 -23.11
CA ARG A 161 -33.40 -28.54 -24.35
C ARG A 161 -34.92 -28.42 -24.28
N ASP A 162 -35.58 -29.53 -23.94
CA ASP A 162 -37.03 -29.61 -23.86
C ASP A 162 -37.54 -28.70 -22.72
N TRP A 163 -36.81 -28.64 -21.60
CA TRP A 163 -37.13 -27.74 -20.49
C TRP A 163 -37.15 -26.27 -20.91
N ILE A 164 -36.12 -25.80 -21.63
CA ILE A 164 -36.04 -24.42 -22.12
C ILE A 164 -37.23 -24.10 -23.03
N GLU A 165 -37.59 -25.01 -23.93
CA GLU A 165 -38.70 -24.83 -24.86
C GLU A 165 -40.06 -24.79 -24.15
N GLU A 166 -40.24 -25.51 -23.05
CA GLU A 166 -41.50 -25.53 -22.31
C GLU A 166 -41.62 -24.37 -21.30
N ASN A 167 -40.52 -24.00 -20.64
CA ASN A 167 -40.57 -23.17 -19.42
C ASN A 167 -39.88 -21.79 -19.56
N CYS A 168 -39.03 -21.59 -20.58
CA CYS A 168 -38.17 -20.40 -20.67
C CYS A 168 -38.42 -19.54 -21.92
N LYS A 169 -39.53 -19.76 -22.64
CA LYS A 169 -39.83 -19.05 -23.90
C LYS A 169 -39.93 -17.53 -23.77
N ASN A 170 -40.33 -17.02 -22.61
CA ASN A 170 -40.63 -15.60 -22.39
C ASN A 170 -39.60 -14.91 -21.47
N ILE A 171 -38.46 -15.54 -21.19
CA ILE A 171 -37.43 -14.91 -20.36
C ILE A 171 -36.78 -13.75 -21.12
N THR A 172 -36.76 -12.57 -20.51
CA THR A 172 -36.13 -11.35 -21.02
C THR A 172 -34.78 -11.11 -20.37
N ASP A 173 -34.58 -11.56 -19.14
CA ASP A 173 -33.37 -11.24 -18.37
C ASP A 173 -32.81 -12.50 -17.72
N LEU A 174 -31.50 -12.71 -17.83
CA LEU A 174 -30.84 -13.88 -17.27
C LEU A 174 -29.49 -13.52 -16.66
N ASP A 175 -29.37 -13.71 -15.34
CA ASP A 175 -28.14 -13.53 -14.59
C ASP A 175 -27.45 -14.88 -14.32
N LEU A 176 -26.30 -15.06 -14.96
CA LEU A 176 -25.38 -16.18 -14.83
C LEU A 176 -24.01 -15.72 -14.29
N SER A 177 -23.94 -14.55 -13.65
CA SER A 177 -22.70 -14.06 -13.06
C SER A 177 -22.24 -14.92 -11.88
N ARG A 178 -20.93 -15.08 -11.73
CA ARG A 178 -20.29 -15.83 -10.62
C ARG A 178 -20.78 -17.28 -10.46
N VAL A 179 -21.29 -17.89 -11.53
CA VAL A 179 -21.81 -19.26 -11.51
C VAL A 179 -20.70 -20.31 -11.63
N GLY A 180 -19.50 -19.90 -12.10
CA GLY A 180 -18.38 -20.79 -12.35
C GLY A 180 -18.43 -21.44 -13.74
N LEU A 181 -19.04 -20.77 -14.71
CA LEU A 181 -19.10 -21.25 -16.08
C LEU A 181 -17.69 -21.22 -16.72
N THR A 182 -17.25 -22.33 -17.29
CA THR A 182 -16.04 -22.48 -18.13
C THR A 182 -16.32 -22.43 -19.62
N TYR A 183 -17.55 -22.75 -20.02
CA TYR A 183 -18.06 -22.52 -21.37
C TYR A 183 -19.57 -22.28 -21.29
N LEU A 184 -20.10 -21.52 -22.24
CA LEU A 184 -21.53 -21.27 -22.34
C LEU A 184 -22.18 -22.37 -23.19
N PRO A 185 -23.13 -23.17 -22.67
CA PRO A 185 -23.77 -24.21 -23.46
C PRO A 185 -24.50 -23.65 -24.69
N PRO A 186 -24.43 -24.30 -25.87
CA PRO A 186 -25.12 -23.87 -27.09
C PRO A 186 -26.65 -23.72 -26.95
N GLU A 187 -27.25 -24.43 -25.98
CA GLU A 187 -28.67 -24.31 -25.66
C GLU A 187 -29.10 -22.88 -25.28
N ILE A 188 -28.18 -22.00 -24.88
CA ILE A 188 -28.47 -20.58 -24.59
C ILE A 188 -29.18 -19.91 -25.76
N GLY A 189 -28.82 -20.24 -27.01
CA GLY A 189 -29.39 -19.65 -28.22
C GLY A 189 -30.86 -19.98 -28.47
N ARG A 190 -31.51 -20.74 -27.58
CA ARG A 190 -32.95 -21.01 -27.59
C ARG A 190 -33.77 -19.96 -26.84
N LEU A 191 -33.14 -19.12 -26.01
CA LEU A 191 -33.77 -18.03 -25.27
C LEU A 191 -33.97 -16.80 -26.18
N SER A 192 -34.70 -16.97 -27.29
CA SER A 192 -34.78 -15.95 -28.35
C SER A 192 -35.41 -14.61 -27.95
N GLN A 193 -36.09 -14.54 -26.79
CA GLN A 193 -36.72 -13.33 -26.25
C GLN A 193 -35.80 -12.58 -25.26
N LEU A 194 -34.59 -13.09 -25.01
CA LEU A 194 -33.67 -12.51 -24.04
C LEU A 194 -33.17 -11.14 -24.52
N GLN A 195 -33.28 -10.16 -23.63
CA GLN A 195 -32.88 -8.76 -23.75
C GLN A 195 -31.62 -8.46 -22.92
N GLU A 196 -31.51 -9.03 -21.70
CA GLU A 196 -30.34 -8.85 -20.84
C GLU A 196 -29.69 -10.19 -20.47
N LEU A 197 -28.38 -10.29 -20.67
CA LEU A 197 -27.59 -11.46 -20.30
C LEU A 197 -26.34 -11.08 -19.52
N ASN A 198 -26.30 -11.44 -18.24
CA ASN A 198 -25.12 -11.26 -17.40
C ASN A 198 -24.32 -12.58 -17.29
N LEU A 199 -23.12 -12.61 -17.84
CA LEU A 199 -22.16 -13.72 -17.79
C LEU A 199 -20.88 -13.32 -17.05
N SER A 200 -20.88 -12.21 -16.33
CA SER A 200 -19.67 -11.67 -15.71
C SER A 200 -19.10 -12.55 -14.59
N GLN A 201 -17.79 -12.41 -14.34
CA GLN A 201 -17.09 -13.09 -13.26
C GLN A 201 -17.18 -14.63 -13.36
N ASN A 202 -17.00 -15.15 -14.56
CA ASN A 202 -16.94 -16.58 -14.84
C ASN A 202 -15.53 -16.93 -15.37
N GLN A 203 -15.39 -18.09 -16.00
CA GLN A 203 -14.14 -18.61 -16.56
C GLN A 203 -14.33 -18.98 -18.04
N LEU A 204 -15.22 -18.26 -18.74
CA LEU A 204 -15.52 -18.53 -20.14
C LEU A 204 -14.28 -18.26 -21.00
N THR A 205 -13.87 -19.25 -21.78
CA THR A 205 -12.73 -19.14 -22.72
C THR A 205 -13.17 -18.79 -24.15
N ALA A 206 -14.42 -19.11 -24.49
CA ALA A 206 -15.05 -18.78 -25.76
C ALA A 206 -16.59 -18.70 -25.62
N LEU A 207 -17.24 -18.07 -26.59
CA LEU A 207 -18.69 -18.10 -26.75
C LEU A 207 -19.09 -19.06 -27.89
N PRO A 208 -20.22 -19.78 -27.77
CA PRO A 208 -20.76 -20.60 -28.84
C PRO A 208 -21.33 -19.72 -29.97
N ALA A 209 -21.32 -20.22 -31.21
CA ALA A 209 -21.93 -19.54 -32.37
C ALA A 209 -23.44 -19.27 -32.18
N GLU A 210 -24.11 -20.11 -31.38
CA GLU A 210 -25.52 -19.96 -31.02
C GLU A 210 -25.84 -18.68 -30.25
N ILE A 211 -24.85 -17.96 -29.70
CA ILE A 211 -25.08 -16.65 -29.08
C ILE A 211 -25.77 -15.69 -30.07
N GLY A 212 -25.44 -15.77 -31.37
CA GLY A 212 -26.05 -14.94 -32.41
C GLY A 212 -27.51 -15.26 -32.72
N ARG A 213 -28.15 -16.20 -32.01
CA ARG A 213 -29.61 -16.43 -32.09
C ARG A 213 -30.40 -15.56 -31.10
N LEU A 214 -29.73 -14.89 -30.17
CA LEU A 214 -30.35 -13.99 -29.19
C LEU A 214 -30.63 -12.61 -29.83
N SER A 215 -31.41 -12.57 -30.91
CA SER A 215 -31.59 -11.37 -31.73
C SER A 215 -32.30 -10.20 -31.03
N GLN A 216 -32.90 -10.43 -29.86
CA GLN A 216 -33.55 -9.40 -29.04
C GLN A 216 -32.61 -8.83 -27.95
N LEU A 217 -31.36 -9.32 -27.86
CA LEU A 217 -30.44 -8.95 -26.80
C LEU A 217 -30.00 -7.49 -26.95
N GLN A 218 -30.19 -6.72 -25.89
CA GLN A 218 -29.84 -5.30 -25.76
C GLN A 218 -28.62 -5.11 -24.87
N TRP A 219 -28.45 -5.94 -23.85
CA TRP A 219 -27.36 -5.84 -22.87
C TRP A 219 -26.64 -7.18 -22.70
N LEU A 220 -25.32 -7.18 -22.90
CA LEU A 220 -24.48 -8.37 -22.73
C LEU A 220 -23.25 -8.06 -21.88
N ASN A 221 -23.17 -8.65 -20.70
CA ASN A 221 -22.03 -8.52 -19.80
C ASN A 221 -21.18 -9.79 -19.77
N LEU A 222 -19.94 -9.68 -20.20
CA LEU A 222 -18.93 -10.72 -20.22
C LEU A 222 -17.68 -10.33 -19.43
N ASN A 223 -17.76 -9.27 -18.62
CA ASN A 223 -16.67 -8.78 -17.79
C ASN A 223 -16.06 -9.89 -16.91
N GLN A 224 -14.75 -9.87 -16.68
CA GLN A 224 -14.05 -10.83 -15.83
C GLN A 224 -14.28 -12.28 -16.28
N ASN A 225 -13.80 -12.59 -17.48
CA ASN A 225 -13.77 -13.94 -18.05
C ASN A 225 -12.36 -14.23 -18.62
N GLN A 226 -12.23 -15.28 -19.43
CA GLN A 226 -10.97 -15.69 -20.05
C GLN A 226 -11.11 -15.76 -21.58
N LEU A 227 -12.00 -14.93 -22.17
CA LEU A 227 -12.29 -14.97 -23.59
C LEU A 227 -11.06 -14.56 -24.39
N THR A 228 -10.62 -15.41 -25.31
CA THR A 228 -9.49 -15.10 -26.21
C THR A 228 -9.94 -14.51 -27.55
N ALA A 229 -11.19 -14.78 -27.94
CA ALA A 229 -11.81 -14.26 -29.16
C ALA A 229 -13.34 -14.23 -29.04
N LEU A 230 -13.98 -13.44 -29.91
CA LEU A 230 -15.43 -13.47 -30.12
C LEU A 230 -15.77 -14.25 -31.40
N PRO A 231 -16.88 -15.01 -31.43
CA PRO A 231 -17.38 -15.62 -32.66
C PRO A 231 -17.93 -14.56 -33.62
N ALA A 232 -17.84 -14.80 -34.93
CA ALA A 232 -18.39 -13.91 -35.97
C ALA A 232 -19.91 -13.69 -35.80
N GLU A 233 -20.62 -14.68 -35.25
CA GLU A 233 -22.05 -14.61 -34.96
C GLU A 233 -22.45 -13.53 -33.95
N ILE A 234 -21.49 -12.92 -33.22
CA ILE A 234 -21.78 -11.77 -32.35
C ILE A 234 -22.46 -10.63 -33.15
N GLY A 235 -22.10 -10.44 -34.42
CA GLY A 235 -22.69 -9.43 -35.30
C GLY A 235 -24.19 -9.60 -35.56
N ARG A 236 -24.77 -10.76 -35.25
CA ARG A 236 -26.22 -11.01 -35.40
C ARG A 236 -27.06 -10.39 -34.27
N LEU A 237 -26.44 -9.89 -33.20
CA LEU A 237 -27.11 -9.24 -32.08
C LEU A 237 -27.47 -7.78 -32.44
N SER A 238 -28.32 -7.60 -33.46
CA SER A 238 -28.57 -6.29 -34.07
C SER A 238 -29.30 -5.28 -33.16
N GLN A 239 -29.90 -5.72 -32.04
CA GLN A 239 -30.52 -4.88 -31.03
C GLN A 239 -29.57 -4.54 -29.86
N LEU A 240 -28.32 -4.99 -29.89
CA LEU A 240 -27.39 -4.81 -28.77
C LEU A 240 -27.00 -3.34 -28.64
N GLU A 241 -27.26 -2.76 -27.47
CA GLU A 241 -26.98 -1.37 -27.12
C GLU A 241 -25.73 -1.26 -26.23
N TRP A 242 -25.49 -2.26 -25.38
CA TRP A 242 -24.36 -2.29 -24.46
C TRP A 242 -23.65 -3.64 -24.47
N LEU A 243 -22.33 -3.61 -24.66
CA LEU A 243 -21.47 -4.79 -24.66
C LEU A 243 -20.25 -4.56 -23.76
N ASN A 244 -20.14 -5.34 -22.69
CA ASN A 244 -18.99 -5.30 -21.80
C ASN A 244 -18.16 -6.57 -21.89
N LEU A 245 -16.90 -6.39 -22.27
CA LEU A 245 -15.88 -7.41 -22.45
C LEU A 245 -14.63 -7.11 -21.62
N ASN A 246 -14.74 -6.24 -20.63
CA ASN A 246 -13.62 -5.86 -19.78
C ASN A 246 -12.98 -7.08 -19.09
N GLN A 247 -11.69 -7.01 -18.78
CA GLN A 247 -10.98 -8.04 -18.02
C GLN A 247 -11.12 -9.43 -18.64
N ASN A 248 -10.70 -9.55 -19.90
CA ASN A 248 -10.64 -10.78 -20.69
C ASN A 248 -9.23 -10.94 -21.31
N GLN A 249 -9.07 -11.83 -22.29
CA GLN A 249 -7.81 -12.12 -22.97
C GLN A 249 -7.92 -11.91 -24.48
N LEU A 250 -8.80 -10.99 -24.92
CA LEU A 250 -9.07 -10.76 -26.33
C LEU A 250 -7.83 -10.18 -27.00
N THR A 251 -7.36 -10.83 -28.07
CA THR A 251 -6.23 -10.33 -28.89
C THR A 251 -6.69 -9.53 -30.11
N SER A 252 -7.94 -9.72 -30.54
CA SER A 252 -8.55 -9.04 -31.69
C SER A 252 -10.07 -9.05 -31.60
N LEU A 253 -10.73 -8.15 -32.33
CA LEU A 253 -12.17 -8.19 -32.57
C LEU A 253 -12.48 -8.72 -33.99
N PRO A 254 -13.57 -9.48 -34.18
CA PRO A 254 -14.04 -9.88 -35.51
C PRO A 254 -14.59 -8.68 -36.28
N ALA A 255 -14.50 -8.70 -37.62
CA ALA A 255 -15.02 -7.64 -38.48
C ALA A 255 -16.54 -7.48 -38.34
N GLU A 256 -17.25 -8.57 -38.03
CA GLU A 256 -18.69 -8.61 -37.82
C GLU A 256 -19.17 -7.78 -36.61
N ILE A 257 -18.26 -7.28 -35.75
CA ILE A 257 -18.62 -6.34 -34.69
C ILE A 257 -19.35 -5.11 -35.25
N SER A 258 -19.06 -4.72 -36.49
CA SER A 258 -19.72 -3.59 -37.16
C SER A 258 -21.20 -3.76 -37.43
N GLN A 259 -21.71 -5.01 -37.37
CA GLN A 259 -23.12 -5.31 -37.60
C GLN A 259 -24.00 -4.95 -36.40
N LEU A 260 -23.40 -4.60 -35.25
CA LEU A 260 -24.08 -4.15 -34.04
C LEU A 260 -24.56 -2.69 -34.18
N SER A 261 -25.51 -2.47 -35.10
CA SER A 261 -25.94 -1.13 -35.52
C SER A 261 -26.59 -0.26 -34.43
N GLN A 262 -27.04 -0.85 -33.33
CA GLN A 262 -27.65 -0.14 -32.19
C GLN A 262 -26.67 0.06 -31.02
N LEU A 263 -25.41 -0.39 -31.15
CA LEU A 263 -24.46 -0.37 -30.04
C LEU A 263 -24.08 1.06 -29.68
N GLN A 264 -24.35 1.43 -28.43
CA GLN A 264 -24.06 2.74 -27.85
C GLN A 264 -22.81 2.71 -26.99
N GLU A 265 -22.53 1.58 -26.32
CA GLU A 265 -21.38 1.44 -25.44
C GLU A 265 -20.66 0.10 -25.65
N LEU A 266 -19.36 0.19 -25.89
CA LEU A 266 -18.46 -0.95 -26.04
C LEU A 266 -17.31 -0.83 -25.03
N GLN A 267 -17.30 -1.73 -24.05
CA GLN A 267 -16.26 -1.78 -23.02
C GLN A 267 -15.30 -2.94 -23.28
N LEU A 268 -14.02 -2.65 -23.47
CA LEU A 268 -12.96 -3.59 -23.84
C LEU A 268 -11.69 -3.42 -22.98
N SER A 269 -11.79 -2.75 -21.84
CA SER A 269 -10.63 -2.49 -20.99
C SER A 269 -9.99 -3.76 -20.42
N GLN A 270 -8.69 -3.71 -20.15
CA GLN A 270 -7.94 -4.86 -19.59
C GLN A 270 -8.07 -6.11 -20.47
N ASN A 271 -7.65 -5.99 -21.72
CA ASN A 271 -7.54 -7.08 -22.70
C ASN A 271 -6.13 -7.08 -23.31
N GLN A 272 -5.91 -7.83 -24.39
CA GLN A 272 -4.63 -7.96 -25.08
C GLN A 272 -4.74 -7.48 -26.54
N LEU A 273 -5.63 -6.51 -26.81
CA LEU A 273 -5.88 -6.04 -28.17
C LEU A 273 -4.65 -5.31 -28.69
N THR A 274 -4.10 -5.78 -29.80
CA THR A 274 -2.98 -5.11 -30.47
C THR A 274 -3.43 -4.14 -31.56
N ALA A 275 -4.64 -4.33 -32.11
CA ALA A 275 -5.24 -3.46 -33.12
C ALA A 275 -6.78 -3.56 -33.10
N LEU A 276 -7.44 -2.57 -33.68
CA LEU A 276 -8.88 -2.61 -33.97
C LEU A 276 -9.13 -2.90 -35.46
N PRO A 277 -10.21 -3.63 -35.81
CA PRO A 277 -10.62 -3.79 -37.20
C PRO A 277 -11.09 -2.45 -37.78
N ALA A 278 -10.87 -2.24 -39.09
CA ALA A 278 -11.31 -1.02 -39.78
C ALA A 278 -12.84 -0.86 -39.73
N GLU A 279 -13.56 -1.97 -39.68
CA GLU A 279 -15.01 -2.03 -39.61
C GLU A 279 -15.59 -1.39 -38.33
N ILE A 280 -14.77 -1.15 -37.29
CA ILE A 280 -15.22 -0.46 -36.07
C ILE A 280 -15.89 0.90 -36.38
N GLY A 281 -15.41 1.60 -37.42
CA GLY A 281 -15.95 2.90 -37.87
C GLY A 281 -17.37 2.86 -38.43
N GLN A 282 -17.98 1.67 -38.56
CA GLN A 282 -19.36 1.50 -39.03
C GLN A 282 -20.41 1.49 -37.90
N LEU A 283 -19.98 1.51 -36.64
CA LEU A 283 -20.88 1.56 -35.47
C LEU A 283 -21.52 2.94 -35.34
N SER A 284 -22.66 3.14 -36.01
CA SER A 284 -23.29 4.45 -36.18
C SER A 284 -23.84 5.08 -34.91
N GLU A 285 -24.20 4.28 -33.91
CA GLU A 285 -24.81 4.75 -32.65
C GLU A 285 -23.82 4.78 -31.47
N LEU A 286 -22.55 4.42 -31.68
CA LEU A 286 -21.57 4.28 -30.60
C LEU A 286 -21.23 5.64 -29.98
N GLN A 287 -21.45 5.76 -28.68
CA GLN A 287 -21.21 6.95 -27.87
C GLN A 287 -19.99 6.80 -26.97
N THR A 288 -19.77 5.59 -26.45
CA THR A 288 -18.66 5.28 -25.53
C THR A 288 -17.85 4.09 -26.04
N LEU A 289 -16.55 4.30 -26.18
CA LEU A 289 -15.59 3.24 -26.51
C LEU A 289 -14.47 3.23 -25.46
N ASP A 290 -14.46 2.21 -24.62
CA ASP A 290 -13.44 2.01 -23.59
C ASP A 290 -12.44 0.94 -24.02
N LEU A 291 -11.19 1.34 -24.23
CA LEU A 291 -10.07 0.51 -24.70
C LEU A 291 -8.87 0.60 -23.76
N ARG A 292 -9.07 1.05 -22.52
CA ARG A 292 -7.98 1.21 -21.53
C ARG A 292 -7.25 -0.10 -21.28
N GLU A 293 -5.97 -0.06 -20.91
CA GLU A 293 -5.21 -1.25 -20.52
C GLU A 293 -5.24 -2.35 -21.61
N ASN A 294 -4.79 -2.00 -22.81
CA ASN A 294 -4.61 -2.92 -23.92
C ASN A 294 -3.19 -2.77 -24.50
N GLU A 295 -2.90 -3.44 -25.61
CA GLU A 295 -1.61 -3.40 -26.28
C GLU A 295 -1.69 -2.65 -27.63
N LEU A 296 -2.62 -1.70 -27.77
CA LEU A 296 -2.84 -0.99 -29.02
C LEU A 296 -1.63 -0.12 -29.35
N ASN A 297 -1.05 -0.34 -30.52
CA ASN A 297 0.06 0.44 -31.05
C ASN A 297 -0.37 1.50 -32.08
N ASN A 298 -1.54 1.34 -32.68
CA ASN A 298 -2.17 2.34 -33.55
C ASN A 298 -3.72 2.26 -33.50
N LEU A 299 -4.37 3.27 -34.08
CA LEU A 299 -5.80 3.27 -34.36
C LEU A 299 -6.03 3.23 -35.87
N PRO A 300 -7.06 2.52 -36.37
CA PRO A 300 -7.44 2.56 -37.78
C PRO A 300 -7.98 3.95 -38.15
N THR A 301 -7.79 4.37 -39.40
CA THR A 301 -8.31 5.66 -39.90
C THR A 301 -9.83 5.77 -39.80
N GLU A 302 -10.52 4.64 -39.89
CA GLU A 302 -11.96 4.51 -39.81
C GLU A 302 -12.53 4.90 -38.44
N ILE A 303 -11.72 5.01 -37.39
CA ILE A 303 -12.18 5.49 -36.08
C ILE A 303 -12.87 6.85 -36.21
N GLY A 304 -12.39 7.72 -37.11
CA GLY A 304 -12.97 9.03 -37.37
C GLY A 304 -14.39 9.01 -37.95
N ARG A 305 -14.88 7.85 -38.40
CA ARG A 305 -16.22 7.70 -39.00
C ARG A 305 -17.32 7.47 -37.96
N LEU A 306 -17.00 7.37 -36.67
CA LEU A 306 -17.97 7.19 -35.58
C LEU A 306 -18.73 8.51 -35.29
N PRO A 307 -19.99 8.67 -35.74
CA PRO A 307 -20.63 9.98 -35.77
C PRO A 307 -21.23 10.41 -34.42
N GLN A 308 -21.41 9.45 -33.49
CA GLN A 308 -22.04 9.68 -32.18
C GLN A 308 -21.05 9.65 -31.01
N LEU A 309 -19.77 9.38 -31.26
CA LEU A 309 -18.79 9.12 -30.21
C LEU A 309 -18.57 10.37 -29.35
N GLN A 310 -18.70 10.20 -28.03
CA GLN A 310 -18.58 11.23 -27.01
C GLN A 310 -17.43 10.94 -26.04
N TRP A 311 -17.18 9.66 -25.73
CA TRP A 311 -16.09 9.21 -24.88
C TRP A 311 -15.22 8.19 -25.60
N LEU A 312 -13.94 8.50 -25.71
CA LEU A 312 -12.92 7.58 -26.22
C LEU A 312 -11.80 7.45 -25.19
N GLN A 313 -11.70 6.28 -24.56
CA GLN A 313 -10.72 6.01 -23.51
C GLN A 313 -9.66 5.05 -24.02
N LEU A 314 -8.42 5.50 -24.10
CA LEU A 314 -7.28 4.78 -24.69
C LEU A 314 -6.07 4.71 -23.75
N ASN A 315 -6.29 4.94 -22.46
CA ASN A 315 -5.21 5.02 -21.48
C ASN A 315 -4.47 3.70 -21.33
N GLN A 316 -3.20 3.74 -20.94
CA GLN A 316 -2.40 2.53 -20.70
C GLN A 316 -2.38 1.61 -21.94
N ASN A 317 -1.99 2.19 -23.08
CA ASN A 317 -1.76 1.48 -24.33
C ASN A 317 -0.33 1.76 -24.84
N GLN A 318 -0.02 1.37 -26.06
CA GLN A 318 1.30 1.52 -26.68
C GLN A 318 1.25 2.46 -27.90
N LEU A 319 0.28 3.39 -27.95
CA LEU A 319 0.07 4.27 -29.11
C LEU A 319 1.27 5.19 -29.30
N THR A 320 1.88 5.15 -30.48
CA THR A 320 2.98 6.06 -30.85
C THR A 320 2.50 7.31 -31.61
N SER A 321 1.32 7.24 -32.22
CA SER A 321 0.70 8.34 -32.97
C SER A 321 -0.82 8.18 -33.06
N LEU A 322 -1.52 9.27 -33.37
CA LEU A 322 -2.94 9.25 -33.73
C LEU A 322 -3.15 9.48 -35.24
N PRO A 323 -4.13 8.81 -35.88
CA PRO A 323 -4.51 9.12 -37.25
C PRO A 323 -5.10 10.53 -37.35
N ALA A 324 -4.95 11.20 -38.51
CA ALA A 324 -5.51 12.53 -38.74
C ALA A 324 -7.04 12.55 -38.66
N GLU A 325 -7.67 11.42 -38.99
CA GLU A 325 -9.11 11.20 -38.96
C GLU A 325 -9.70 11.29 -37.55
N ILE A 326 -8.89 11.27 -36.48
CA ILE A 326 -9.38 11.51 -35.11
C ILE A 326 -10.14 12.83 -35.02
N GLY A 327 -9.73 13.86 -35.79
CA GLY A 327 -10.40 15.16 -35.84
C GLY A 327 -11.84 15.14 -36.40
N GLN A 328 -12.25 14.04 -37.03
CA GLN A 328 -13.60 13.89 -37.60
C GLN A 328 -14.66 13.54 -36.54
N LEU A 329 -14.26 13.18 -35.32
CA LEU A 329 -15.14 12.85 -34.19
C LEU A 329 -15.83 14.09 -33.62
N SER A 330 -16.75 14.67 -34.38
CA SER A 330 -17.36 15.99 -34.12
C SER A 330 -18.18 16.10 -32.83
N LYS A 331 -18.58 14.98 -32.21
CA LYS A 331 -19.31 14.93 -30.94
C LYS A 331 -18.44 14.59 -29.73
N LEU A 332 -17.15 14.33 -29.93
CA LEU A 332 -16.26 13.88 -28.86
C LEU A 332 -16.15 14.95 -27.76
N GLN A 333 -16.38 14.54 -26.52
CA GLN A 333 -16.33 15.38 -25.33
C GLN A 333 -15.11 15.04 -24.46
N THR A 334 -14.76 13.77 -24.38
CA THR A 334 -13.63 13.29 -23.59
C THR A 334 -12.74 12.38 -24.43
N LEU A 335 -11.45 12.70 -24.46
CA LEU A 335 -10.42 11.90 -25.10
C LEU A 335 -9.32 11.62 -24.07
N GLU A 336 -9.23 10.38 -23.62
CA GLU A 336 -8.22 9.95 -22.65
C GLU A 336 -7.14 9.16 -23.39
N LEU A 337 -5.89 9.64 -23.33
CA LEU A 337 -4.72 9.08 -24.00
C LEU A 337 -3.53 8.94 -23.04
N ASN A 338 -3.76 8.99 -21.73
CA ASN A 338 -2.66 8.99 -20.77
C ASN A 338 -1.93 7.64 -20.74
N GLN A 339 -0.65 7.65 -20.38
CA GLN A 339 0.19 6.44 -20.33
C GLN A 339 0.25 5.73 -21.69
N ASN A 340 0.67 6.47 -22.71
CA ASN A 340 0.95 5.98 -24.05
C ASN A 340 2.38 6.39 -24.46
N GLN A 341 2.73 6.23 -25.74
CA GLN A 341 4.05 6.54 -26.29
C GLN A 341 3.97 7.64 -27.36
N LEU A 342 2.96 8.53 -27.27
CA LEU A 342 2.73 9.57 -28.28
C LEU A 342 3.89 10.56 -28.30
N THR A 343 4.50 10.76 -29.46
CA THR A 343 5.58 11.76 -29.65
C THR A 343 5.06 13.09 -30.20
N ALA A 344 3.91 13.07 -30.88
CA ALA A 344 3.25 14.25 -31.43
C ALA A 344 1.74 14.03 -31.58
N LEU A 345 0.99 15.13 -31.71
CA LEU A 345 -0.43 15.12 -32.06
C LEU A 345 -0.62 15.58 -33.53
N PRO A 346 -1.58 15.00 -34.27
CA PRO A 346 -1.96 15.52 -35.58
C PRO A 346 -2.60 16.90 -35.45
N ALA A 347 -2.39 17.77 -36.45
CA ALA A 347 -3.01 19.10 -36.50
C ALA A 347 -4.55 19.05 -36.46
N GLN A 348 -5.12 17.95 -36.95
CA GLN A 348 -6.56 17.70 -36.97
C GLN A 348 -7.17 17.55 -35.57
N ILE A 349 -6.37 17.41 -34.50
CA ILE A 349 -6.90 17.40 -33.13
C ILE A 349 -7.74 18.65 -32.84
N GLY A 350 -7.38 19.80 -33.43
CA GLY A 350 -8.11 21.07 -33.28
C GLY A 350 -9.54 21.06 -33.86
N GLN A 351 -9.90 20.04 -34.65
CA GLN A 351 -11.24 19.91 -35.23
C GLN A 351 -12.28 19.34 -34.24
N LEU A 352 -11.84 18.84 -33.07
CA LEU A 352 -12.70 18.29 -32.03
C LEU A 352 -13.46 19.40 -31.27
N SER A 353 -14.40 20.06 -31.97
CA SER A 353 -15.09 21.27 -31.52
C SER A 353 -15.97 21.12 -30.26
N LYS A 354 -16.24 19.89 -29.81
CA LYS A 354 -17.01 19.58 -28.60
C LYS A 354 -16.18 19.10 -27.42
N LEU A 355 -14.86 18.95 -27.61
CA LEU A 355 -13.97 18.37 -26.61
C LEU A 355 -13.89 19.26 -25.38
N GLN A 356 -14.11 18.67 -24.21
CA GLN A 356 -14.10 19.31 -22.90
C GLN A 356 -12.91 18.84 -22.05
N THR A 357 -12.53 17.57 -22.19
CA THR A 357 -11.40 16.98 -21.46
C THR A 357 -10.47 16.28 -22.45
N LEU A 358 -9.19 16.62 -22.37
CA LEU A 358 -8.12 15.98 -23.13
C LEU A 358 -7.01 15.54 -22.16
N GLU A 359 -6.83 14.22 -22.02
CA GLU A 359 -5.79 13.65 -21.16
C GLU A 359 -4.64 13.11 -21.99
N LEU A 360 -3.46 13.71 -21.86
CA LEU A 360 -2.25 13.36 -22.61
C LEU A 360 -1.06 13.13 -21.68
N ASN A 361 -1.28 13.07 -20.37
CA ASN A 361 -0.22 12.88 -19.39
C ASN A 361 0.49 11.54 -19.56
N GLN A 362 1.75 11.46 -19.12
CA GLN A 362 2.57 10.24 -19.25
C GLN A 362 2.69 9.79 -20.71
N ASN A 363 3.13 10.70 -21.58
CA ASN A 363 3.46 10.44 -22.98
C ASN A 363 4.90 10.96 -23.29
N GLN A 364 5.26 11.02 -24.57
CA GLN A 364 6.57 11.48 -25.03
C GLN A 364 6.46 12.74 -25.91
N LEU A 365 5.41 13.56 -25.70
CA LEU A 365 5.16 14.73 -26.53
C LEU A 365 6.28 15.76 -26.36
N THR A 366 6.89 16.17 -27.46
CA THR A 366 7.93 17.22 -27.47
C THR A 366 7.37 18.60 -27.80
N ALA A 367 6.23 18.66 -28.47
CA ALA A 367 5.53 19.90 -28.82
C ALA A 367 4.02 19.65 -29.02
N LEU A 368 3.24 20.73 -28.96
CA LEU A 368 1.83 20.74 -29.35
C LEU A 368 1.64 21.42 -30.71
N PRO A 369 0.71 20.96 -31.56
CA PRO A 369 0.35 21.67 -32.77
C PRO A 369 -0.38 22.98 -32.44
N ALA A 370 -0.18 24.02 -33.26
CA ALA A 370 -0.87 25.31 -33.13
C ALA A 370 -2.41 25.15 -33.10
N GLN A 371 -2.93 24.15 -33.81
CA GLN A 371 -4.36 23.84 -33.87
C GLN A 371 -4.96 23.44 -32.51
N ILE A 372 -4.16 23.16 -31.49
CA ILE A 372 -4.67 22.92 -30.13
C ILE A 372 -5.56 24.08 -29.65
N GLY A 373 -5.25 25.32 -30.03
CA GLY A 373 -6.03 26.51 -29.69
C GLY A 373 -7.45 26.54 -30.27
N GLN A 374 -7.77 25.65 -31.23
CA GLN A 374 -9.09 25.56 -31.85
C GLN A 374 -10.11 24.78 -31.00
N LEU A 375 -9.66 24.13 -29.92
CA LEU A 375 -10.51 23.37 -28.99
C LEU A 375 -11.36 24.29 -28.09
N SER A 376 -12.29 25.02 -28.69
CA SER A 376 -13.07 26.10 -28.05
C SER A 376 -13.95 25.68 -26.86
N GLN A 377 -14.17 24.38 -26.63
CA GLN A 377 -14.95 23.85 -25.51
C GLN A 377 -14.08 23.24 -24.40
N LEU A 378 -12.76 23.20 -24.58
CA LEU A 378 -11.84 22.52 -23.68
C LEU A 378 -11.82 23.21 -22.33
N ARG A 379 -12.02 22.43 -21.26
CA ARG A 379 -12.02 22.86 -19.86
C ARG A 379 -10.83 22.31 -19.10
N VAL A 380 -10.43 21.08 -19.41
CA VAL A 380 -9.35 20.40 -18.70
C VAL A 380 -8.36 19.83 -19.72
N LEU A 381 -7.09 20.17 -19.55
CA LEU A 381 -5.99 19.70 -20.38
C LEU A 381 -4.87 19.14 -19.48
N TYR A 382 -4.67 17.83 -19.53
CA TYR A 382 -3.56 17.16 -18.85
C TYR A 382 -2.41 16.91 -19.83
N LEU A 383 -1.26 17.52 -19.57
CA LEU A 383 -0.03 17.39 -20.34
C LEU A 383 1.17 17.02 -19.47
N ASN A 384 0.92 16.72 -18.20
CA ASN A 384 1.97 16.43 -17.24
C ASN A 384 2.75 15.14 -17.56
N GLN A 385 4.01 15.07 -17.15
CA GLN A 385 4.90 13.94 -17.45
C GLN A 385 5.06 13.71 -18.97
N ASN A 386 5.48 14.76 -19.69
CA ASN A 386 5.82 14.73 -21.12
C ASN A 386 7.23 15.35 -21.33
N GLN A 387 7.59 15.65 -22.57
CA GLN A 387 8.89 16.23 -22.94
C GLN A 387 8.73 17.61 -23.60
N LEU A 388 7.66 18.35 -23.27
CA LEU A 388 7.36 19.64 -23.90
C LEU A 388 8.43 20.66 -23.54
N THR A 389 9.02 21.31 -24.53
CA THR A 389 10.01 22.38 -24.33
C THR A 389 9.40 23.78 -24.42
N ALA A 390 8.25 23.91 -25.09
CA ALA A 390 7.49 25.15 -25.22
C ALA A 390 6.00 24.88 -25.47
N LEU A 391 5.16 25.89 -25.23
CA LEU A 391 3.75 25.91 -25.64
C LEU A 391 3.58 26.78 -26.89
N PRO A 392 2.66 26.44 -27.81
CA PRO A 392 2.30 27.31 -28.92
C PRO A 392 1.55 28.56 -28.43
N THR A 393 1.68 29.68 -29.14
CA THR A 393 0.97 30.95 -28.83
C THR A 393 -0.55 30.77 -28.82
N GLU A 394 -1.05 29.85 -29.64
CA GLU A 394 -2.45 29.51 -29.79
C GLU A 394 -3.05 28.88 -28.53
N ILE A 395 -2.25 28.47 -27.54
CA ILE A 395 -2.78 28.01 -26.24
C ILE A 395 -3.71 29.05 -25.61
N GLY A 396 -3.43 30.34 -25.77
CA GLY A 396 -4.26 31.44 -25.29
C GLY A 396 -5.65 31.57 -25.95
N GLN A 397 -5.95 30.77 -26.97
CA GLN A 397 -7.25 30.75 -27.65
C GLN A 397 -8.27 29.84 -26.95
N LEU A 398 -7.86 29.04 -25.97
CA LEU A 398 -8.71 28.10 -25.23
C LEU A 398 -9.63 28.82 -24.23
N SER A 399 -10.65 29.50 -24.76
CA SER A 399 -11.53 30.41 -24.01
C SER A 399 -12.34 29.80 -22.84
N LYS A 400 -12.44 28.47 -22.74
CA LYS A 400 -13.13 27.77 -21.65
C LYS A 400 -12.20 26.98 -20.73
N LEU A 401 -10.89 27.07 -20.92
CA LEU A 401 -9.93 26.28 -20.17
C LEU A 401 -9.93 26.74 -18.71
N GLN A 402 -10.12 25.79 -17.81
CA GLN A 402 -10.17 25.98 -16.37
C GLN A 402 -8.93 25.39 -15.70
N ASN A 403 -8.51 24.20 -16.13
CA ASN A 403 -7.40 23.47 -15.54
C ASN A 403 -6.36 23.10 -16.61
N LEU A 404 -5.12 23.53 -16.40
CA LEU A 404 -3.97 23.22 -17.24
C LEU A 404 -2.86 22.59 -16.41
N TYR A 405 -2.60 21.30 -16.63
CA TYR A 405 -1.55 20.55 -15.94
C TYR A 405 -0.36 20.32 -16.87
N LEU A 406 0.77 20.93 -16.57
CA LEU A 406 2.01 20.90 -17.34
C LEU A 406 3.21 20.43 -16.50
N ASN A 407 2.96 19.92 -15.29
CA ASN A 407 4.04 19.51 -14.40
C ASN A 407 4.88 18.35 -14.97
N GLN A 408 6.16 18.28 -14.60
CA GLN A 408 7.11 17.30 -15.13
C GLN A 408 7.22 17.36 -16.66
N ASN A 409 7.59 18.53 -17.17
CA ASN A 409 7.95 18.76 -18.57
C ASN A 409 9.34 19.43 -18.64
N GLN A 410 9.73 19.93 -19.81
CA GLN A 410 11.01 20.59 -20.06
C GLN A 410 10.81 22.05 -20.48
N LEU A 411 9.71 22.69 -20.04
CA LEU A 411 9.37 24.05 -20.46
C LEU A 411 10.42 25.03 -19.94
N THR A 412 11.00 25.84 -20.83
CA THR A 412 11.96 26.89 -20.47
C THR A 412 11.31 28.26 -20.32
N SER A 413 10.15 28.47 -20.95
CA SER A 413 9.36 29.69 -20.89
C SER A 413 7.88 29.43 -21.18
N LEU A 414 7.02 30.39 -20.84
CA LEU A 414 5.61 30.44 -21.27
C LEU A 414 5.43 31.52 -22.35
N PRO A 415 4.52 31.33 -23.32
CA PRO A 415 4.14 32.40 -24.25
C PRO A 415 3.33 33.48 -23.54
N GLU A 416 3.42 34.73 -24.02
CA GLU A 416 2.64 35.88 -23.51
C GLU A 416 1.13 35.60 -23.59
N GLU A 417 0.69 34.85 -24.59
CA GLU A 417 -0.71 34.47 -24.79
C GLU A 417 -1.32 33.64 -23.66
N ILE A 418 -0.51 33.07 -22.74
CA ILE A 418 -1.05 32.38 -21.56
C ILE A 418 -2.00 33.29 -20.77
N GLY A 419 -1.69 34.60 -20.70
CA GLY A 419 -2.52 35.60 -20.02
C GLY A 419 -3.89 35.85 -20.65
N ARG A 420 -4.15 35.31 -21.85
CA ARG A 420 -5.44 35.47 -22.55
C ARG A 420 -6.49 34.42 -22.17
N LEU A 421 -6.18 33.50 -21.26
CA LEU A 421 -7.10 32.44 -20.82
C LEU A 421 -8.08 32.98 -19.76
N PRO A 422 -9.35 33.26 -20.12
CA PRO A 422 -10.23 34.07 -19.28
C PRO A 422 -10.88 33.29 -18.13
N GLN A 423 -10.81 31.96 -18.14
CA GLN A 423 -11.47 31.08 -17.17
C GLN A 423 -10.48 30.18 -16.42
N LEU A 424 -9.17 30.38 -16.60
CA LEU A 424 -8.16 29.51 -16.02
C LEU A 424 -8.13 29.70 -14.49
N GLN A 425 -8.35 28.62 -13.76
CA GLN A 425 -8.40 28.57 -12.30
C GLN A 425 -7.18 27.86 -11.72
N TRP A 426 -6.71 26.81 -12.41
CA TRP A 426 -5.57 26.01 -11.99
C TRP A 426 -4.50 25.94 -13.09
N LEU A 427 -3.29 26.38 -12.74
CA LEU A 427 -2.11 26.26 -13.60
C LEU A 427 -1.00 25.52 -12.85
N ASP A 428 -0.72 24.29 -13.27
CA ASP A 428 0.36 23.48 -12.70
C ASP A 428 1.57 23.41 -13.62
N LEU A 429 2.68 24.00 -13.20
CA LEU A 429 3.95 24.08 -13.91
C LEU A 429 5.10 23.48 -13.08
N ASN A 430 4.80 22.70 -12.04
CA ASN A 430 5.80 22.10 -11.18
C ASN A 430 6.82 21.26 -11.99
N GLN A 431 8.08 21.22 -11.58
CA GLN A 431 9.11 20.35 -12.19
C GLN A 431 9.28 20.65 -13.69
N ASN A 432 9.59 21.89 -14.01
CA ASN A 432 9.95 22.36 -15.35
C ASN A 432 11.31 23.08 -15.30
N GLN A 433 11.69 23.78 -16.36
CA GLN A 433 12.96 24.50 -16.47
C GLN A 433 12.73 26.02 -16.66
N LEU A 434 11.62 26.54 -16.12
CA LEU A 434 11.25 27.95 -16.30
C LEU A 434 12.26 28.85 -15.59
N THR A 435 12.87 29.79 -16.33
CA THR A 435 13.79 30.79 -15.76
C THR A 435 13.09 32.10 -15.39
N ALA A 436 11.95 32.37 -16.02
CA ALA A 436 11.11 33.54 -15.76
C ALA A 436 9.65 33.27 -16.15
N LEU A 437 8.73 34.08 -15.62
CA LEU A 437 7.34 34.15 -16.06
C LEU A 437 7.14 35.39 -16.96
N PRO A 438 6.29 35.31 -18.00
CA PRO A 438 5.88 36.49 -18.76
C PRO A 438 5.05 37.44 -17.88
N ALA A 439 5.07 38.74 -18.17
CA ALA A 439 4.28 39.75 -17.46
C ALA A 439 2.77 39.46 -17.56
N GLU A 440 2.36 38.90 -18.69
CA GLU A 440 0.98 38.52 -19.01
C GLU A 440 0.42 37.44 -18.08
N ILE A 441 1.25 36.74 -17.29
CA ILE A 441 0.73 35.82 -16.27
C ILE A 441 -0.24 36.53 -15.31
N GLY A 442 0.00 37.82 -15.03
CA GLY A 442 -0.88 38.65 -14.20
C GLY A 442 -2.28 38.87 -14.80
N GLN A 443 -2.46 38.62 -16.09
CA GLN A 443 -3.73 38.89 -16.80
C GLN A 443 -4.73 37.74 -16.68
N LEU A 444 -4.45 36.70 -15.89
CA LEU A 444 -5.35 35.57 -15.63
C LEU A 444 -6.39 35.94 -14.55
N PRO A 445 -7.63 36.30 -14.90
CA PRO A 445 -8.54 36.96 -13.96
C PRO A 445 -9.15 36.00 -12.92
N GLU A 446 -9.27 34.71 -13.24
CA GLU A 446 -9.93 33.69 -12.42
C GLU A 446 -8.93 32.75 -11.74
N LEU A 447 -7.62 33.03 -11.81
CA LEU A 447 -6.61 32.09 -11.32
C LEU A 447 -6.65 31.99 -9.80
N LEU A 448 -6.88 30.78 -9.31
CA LEU A 448 -6.98 30.46 -7.88
C LEU A 448 -5.69 29.81 -7.37
N GLN A 449 -5.04 28.99 -8.21
CA GLN A 449 -3.83 28.27 -7.83
C GLN A 449 -2.79 28.29 -8.94
N LEU A 450 -1.57 28.68 -8.56
CA LEU A 450 -0.39 28.70 -9.42
C LEU A 450 0.72 27.86 -8.80
N ASN A 451 1.04 26.73 -9.42
CA ASN A 451 2.09 25.83 -8.96
C ASN A 451 3.34 25.94 -9.84
N LEU A 452 4.46 26.34 -9.24
CA LEU A 452 5.74 26.61 -9.91
C LEU A 452 6.93 25.96 -9.19
N ASN A 453 6.67 24.97 -8.32
CA ASN A 453 7.71 24.28 -7.56
C ASN A 453 8.74 23.63 -8.49
N GLN A 454 9.99 23.54 -8.06
CA GLN A 454 11.07 22.87 -8.79
C GLN A 454 11.24 23.44 -10.22
N ASN A 455 11.46 24.74 -10.31
CA ASN A 455 11.81 25.45 -11.55
C ASN A 455 13.15 26.19 -11.34
N GLN A 456 13.51 27.08 -12.26
CA GLN A 456 14.75 27.86 -12.22
C GLN A 456 14.45 29.37 -12.13
N LEU A 457 13.31 29.74 -11.55
CA LEU A 457 12.87 31.14 -11.48
C LEU A 457 13.82 31.95 -10.60
N THR A 458 14.34 33.06 -11.14
CA THR A 458 15.21 33.99 -10.39
C THR A 458 14.44 35.19 -9.82
N ALA A 459 13.28 35.52 -10.39
CA ALA A 459 12.39 36.59 -9.94
C ALA A 459 10.94 36.35 -10.38
N LEU A 460 10.01 37.06 -9.74
CA LEU A 460 8.61 37.18 -10.18
C LEU A 460 8.38 38.52 -10.89
N PRO A 461 7.53 38.59 -11.93
CA PRO A 461 7.16 39.86 -12.56
C PRO A 461 6.29 40.72 -11.63
N ALA A 462 6.36 42.05 -11.78
CA ALA A 462 5.56 42.99 -10.98
C ALA A 462 4.05 42.82 -11.24
N GLU A 463 3.69 42.35 -12.43
CA GLU A 463 2.32 42.07 -12.85
C GLU A 463 1.65 40.95 -12.05
N ILE A 464 2.39 40.18 -11.23
CA ILE A 464 1.80 39.19 -10.31
C ILE A 464 0.72 39.81 -9.43
N ARG A 465 0.82 41.12 -9.11
CA ARG A 465 -0.19 41.89 -8.37
C ARG A 465 -1.61 41.83 -8.95
N GLN A 466 -1.75 41.50 -10.24
CA GLN A 466 -3.03 41.47 -10.94
C GLN A 466 -3.80 40.17 -10.69
N LEU A 467 -3.17 39.13 -10.13
CA LEU A 467 -3.80 37.87 -9.75
C LEU A 467 -4.62 38.01 -8.45
N SER A 468 -5.62 38.88 -8.46
CA SER A 468 -6.35 39.28 -7.24
C SER A 468 -7.17 38.16 -6.58
N ASN A 469 -7.48 37.09 -7.32
CA ASN A 469 -8.23 35.92 -6.84
C ASN A 469 -7.34 34.75 -6.40
N LEU A 470 -6.01 34.91 -6.48
CA LEU A 470 -5.07 33.82 -6.17
C LEU A 470 -5.13 33.46 -4.68
N LEU A 471 -5.41 32.20 -4.41
CA LEU A 471 -5.46 31.63 -3.06
C LEU A 471 -4.15 30.93 -2.69
N GLN A 472 -3.51 30.29 -3.66
CA GLN A 472 -2.32 29.47 -3.43
C GLN A 472 -1.22 29.77 -4.45
N LEU A 473 -0.03 30.11 -3.95
CA LEU A 473 1.16 30.34 -4.75
C LEU A 473 2.31 29.46 -4.25
N ASN A 474 2.68 28.49 -5.07
CA ASN A 474 3.72 27.50 -4.76
C ASN A 474 4.97 27.76 -5.60
N LEU A 475 6.08 28.15 -4.94
CA LEU A 475 7.34 28.57 -5.56
C LEU A 475 8.56 27.82 -4.98
N ASN A 476 8.34 26.67 -4.37
CA ASN A 476 9.37 25.92 -3.67
C ASN A 476 10.47 25.46 -4.63
N GLN A 477 11.70 25.32 -4.17
CA GLN A 477 12.81 24.82 -4.97
C GLN A 477 12.99 25.63 -6.28
N ASN A 478 13.18 26.93 -6.15
CA ASN A 478 13.52 27.84 -7.24
C ASN A 478 14.84 28.57 -6.92
N GLN A 479 15.17 29.60 -7.68
CA GLN A 479 16.39 30.41 -7.51
C GLN A 479 16.05 31.86 -7.16
N LEU A 480 14.90 32.09 -6.50
CA LEU A 480 14.43 33.45 -6.18
C LEU A 480 15.38 34.10 -5.18
N THR A 481 15.93 35.27 -5.53
CA THR A 481 16.78 36.06 -4.63
C THR A 481 16.01 37.11 -3.84
N ALA A 482 14.86 37.55 -4.37
CA ALA A 482 13.97 38.50 -3.72
C ALA A 482 12.52 38.32 -4.21
N LEU A 483 11.57 38.83 -3.44
CA LEU A 483 10.18 39.01 -3.87
C LEU A 483 9.94 40.48 -4.28
N PRO A 484 9.13 40.74 -5.33
CA PRO A 484 8.71 42.10 -5.67
C PRO A 484 7.78 42.67 -4.59
N THR A 485 7.75 43.99 -4.40
CA THR A 485 6.85 44.65 -3.42
C THR A 485 5.38 44.46 -3.79
N GLU A 486 5.12 44.27 -5.08
CA GLU A 486 3.83 43.93 -5.68
C GLU A 486 3.19 42.66 -5.10
N ILE A 487 3.97 41.74 -4.50
CA ILE A 487 3.43 40.52 -3.88
C ILE A 487 2.35 40.84 -2.83
N GLY A 488 2.49 41.95 -2.10
CA GLY A 488 1.53 42.37 -1.09
C GLY A 488 0.16 42.79 -1.63
N GLN A 489 -0.05 42.79 -2.95
CA GLN A 489 -1.35 43.07 -3.56
C GLN A 489 -2.21 41.80 -3.78
N LEU A 490 -1.66 40.60 -3.51
CA LEU A 490 -2.38 39.32 -3.57
C LEU A 490 -3.30 39.14 -2.33
N SER A 491 -4.30 40.00 -2.21
CA SER A 491 -5.12 40.13 -0.99
C SER A 491 -5.92 38.89 -0.58
N GLN A 492 -6.17 37.95 -1.50
CA GLN A 492 -6.88 36.69 -1.24
C GLN A 492 -5.94 35.52 -0.93
N LEU A 493 -4.62 35.72 -0.96
CA LEU A 493 -3.65 34.65 -0.82
C LEU A 493 -3.72 34.04 0.58
N GLN A 494 -3.91 32.72 0.63
CA GLN A 494 -4.00 31.91 1.84
C GLN A 494 -2.73 31.10 2.07
N GLY A 495 -2.06 30.63 1.01
CA GLY A 495 -0.80 29.91 1.11
C GLY A 495 0.27 30.47 0.19
N LEU A 496 1.45 30.72 0.77
CA LEU A 496 2.65 31.15 0.08
C LEU A 496 3.81 30.24 0.47
N HIS A 497 4.22 29.39 -0.47
CA HIS A 497 5.31 28.45 -0.26
C HIS A 497 6.52 28.89 -1.08
N LEU A 498 7.61 29.19 -0.38
CA LEU A 498 8.86 29.76 -0.92
C LEU A 498 10.09 28.97 -0.44
N ASN A 499 9.90 27.76 0.07
CA ASN A 499 11.01 27.02 0.63
C ASN A 499 12.04 26.62 -0.41
N GLN A 500 13.30 26.48 0.00
CA GLN A 500 14.41 26.09 -0.88
C GLN A 500 14.60 27.10 -2.02
N ASN A 501 14.74 28.37 -1.66
CA ASN A 501 15.09 29.47 -2.57
C ASN A 501 16.38 30.16 -2.08
N GLN A 502 16.70 31.33 -2.63
CA GLN A 502 17.88 32.12 -2.29
C GLN A 502 17.49 33.48 -1.71
N LEU A 503 16.31 33.58 -1.06
CA LEU A 503 15.79 34.84 -0.56
C LEU A 503 16.68 35.38 0.55
N THR A 504 17.17 36.62 0.40
CA THR A 504 17.99 37.29 1.43
C THR A 504 17.16 38.19 2.35
N ALA A 505 16.00 38.66 1.87
CA ALA A 505 15.06 39.49 2.62
C ALA A 505 13.64 39.34 2.07
N LEU A 506 12.65 39.76 2.87
CA LEU A 506 11.26 39.94 2.43
C LEU A 506 10.92 41.43 2.32
N PRO A 507 10.10 41.84 1.33
CA PRO A 507 9.57 43.20 1.27
C PRO A 507 8.59 43.47 2.42
N ALA A 508 8.52 44.72 2.90
CA ALA A 508 7.57 45.14 3.94
C ALA A 508 6.10 44.89 3.53
N GLU A 509 5.82 44.96 2.23
CA GLU A 509 4.50 44.69 1.67
C GLU A 509 3.98 43.27 1.92
N ILE A 510 4.82 42.31 2.35
CA ILE A 510 4.37 40.99 2.76
C ILE A 510 3.27 41.06 3.83
N GLY A 511 3.32 42.06 4.73
CA GLY A 511 2.32 42.27 5.78
C GLY A 511 0.91 42.59 5.26
N ARG A 512 0.77 42.96 3.99
CA ARG A 512 -0.53 43.24 3.36
C ARG A 512 -1.30 41.96 2.99
N LEU A 513 -0.67 40.79 3.03
CA LEU A 513 -1.30 39.49 2.77
C LEU A 513 -2.21 39.05 3.93
N SER A 514 -3.25 39.83 4.20
CA SER A 514 -4.09 39.70 5.39
C SER A 514 -4.92 38.40 5.48
N GLN A 515 -5.02 37.62 4.40
CA GLN A 515 -5.70 36.31 4.38
C GLN A 515 -4.73 35.13 4.49
N LEU A 516 -3.42 35.38 4.63
CA LEU A 516 -2.40 34.34 4.62
C LEU A 516 -2.50 33.46 5.88
N GLU A 517 -2.63 32.17 5.67
CA GLU A 517 -2.72 31.13 6.69
C GLU A 517 -1.42 30.31 6.78
N TRP A 518 -0.75 30.09 5.64
CA TRP A 518 0.52 29.36 5.56
C TRP A 518 1.61 30.18 4.88
N LEU A 519 2.74 30.34 5.57
CA LEU A 519 3.94 30.94 5.02
C LEU A 519 5.13 30.01 5.26
N ASN A 520 5.63 29.41 4.17
CA ASN A 520 6.82 28.58 4.24
C ASN A 520 8.02 29.26 3.57
N LEU A 521 9.05 29.57 4.37
CA LEU A 521 10.30 30.21 3.98
C LEU A 521 11.53 29.34 4.31
N ASN A 522 11.34 28.05 4.60
CA ASN A 522 12.43 27.19 5.04
C ASN A 522 13.52 27.02 3.98
N GLN A 523 14.77 26.82 4.39
CA GLN A 523 15.92 26.70 3.46
C GLN A 523 16.05 27.92 2.52
N ASN A 524 16.25 29.11 3.09
CA ASN A 524 16.55 30.34 2.38
C ASN A 524 17.82 31.01 2.97
N GLN A 525 18.08 32.27 2.61
CA GLN A 525 19.24 33.03 3.08
C GLN A 525 18.81 34.27 3.88
N LEU A 526 17.64 34.23 4.53
CA LEU A 526 17.07 35.38 5.23
C LEU A 526 17.95 35.74 6.43
N THR A 527 18.38 37.00 6.50
CA THR A 527 19.14 37.53 7.64
C THR A 527 18.25 38.27 8.65
N SER A 528 17.08 38.73 8.21
CA SER A 528 16.09 39.44 9.03
C SER A 528 14.70 39.35 8.42
N LEU A 529 13.66 39.62 9.22
CA LEU A 529 12.28 39.81 8.76
C LEU A 529 11.84 41.27 8.94
N PRO A 530 10.97 41.81 8.05
CA PRO A 530 10.37 43.13 8.24
C PRO A 530 9.38 43.12 9.41
N ALA A 531 9.21 44.24 10.10
CA ALA A 531 8.25 44.40 11.21
C ALA A 531 6.81 44.14 10.75
N GLU A 532 6.50 44.48 9.51
CA GLU A 532 5.20 44.29 8.87
C GLU A 532 4.78 42.82 8.79
N ILE A 533 5.69 41.84 8.98
CA ILE A 533 5.31 40.42 9.05
C ILE A 533 4.25 40.18 10.13
N GLY A 534 4.28 40.95 11.23
CA GLY A 534 3.27 40.88 12.31
C GLY A 534 1.84 41.21 11.87
N GLN A 535 1.65 41.81 10.70
CA GLN A 535 0.32 42.14 10.16
C GLN A 535 -0.42 40.93 9.57
N LEU A 536 0.25 39.78 9.43
CA LEU A 536 -0.32 38.51 8.97
C LEU A 536 -1.24 37.87 10.03
N SER A 537 -2.34 38.54 10.35
CA SER A 537 -3.23 38.19 11.47
C SER A 537 -3.96 36.86 11.34
N GLN A 538 -4.02 36.27 10.14
CA GLN A 538 -4.65 34.98 9.88
C GLN A 538 -3.65 33.82 9.90
N LEU A 539 -2.35 34.09 10.04
CA LEU A 539 -1.30 33.09 9.91
C LEU A 539 -1.43 32.01 10.98
N GLN A 540 -1.41 30.75 10.54
CA GLN A 540 -1.50 29.56 11.38
C GLN A 540 -0.16 28.84 11.45
N GLU A 541 0.60 28.84 10.35
CA GLU A 541 1.91 28.21 10.29
C GLU A 541 2.95 29.14 9.66
N LEU A 542 4.09 29.24 10.34
CA LEU A 542 5.25 29.98 9.88
C LEU A 542 6.50 29.12 10.01
N HIS A 543 7.09 28.79 8.85
CA HIS A 543 8.30 27.98 8.76
C HIS A 543 9.47 28.87 8.29
N LEU A 544 10.44 29.09 9.16
CA LEU A 544 11.64 29.91 8.96
C LEU A 544 12.93 29.10 9.09
N ASN A 545 12.83 27.78 9.25
CA ASN A 545 13.98 26.95 9.53
C ASN A 545 15.02 26.94 8.42
N GLN A 546 16.28 26.71 8.78
CA GLN A 546 17.40 26.71 7.84
C GLN A 546 17.53 28.04 7.09
N ASN A 547 17.63 29.13 7.86
CA ASN A 547 17.94 30.48 7.37
C ASN A 547 19.18 31.04 8.11
N GLN A 548 19.42 32.34 8.00
CA GLN A 548 20.56 33.02 8.63
C GLN A 548 20.07 34.11 9.61
N LEU A 549 18.90 33.90 10.23
CA LEU A 549 18.27 34.90 11.10
C LEU A 549 19.06 35.03 12.40
N THR A 550 19.47 36.25 12.74
CA THR A 550 20.13 36.57 14.01
C THR A 550 19.16 37.14 15.05
N ALA A 551 18.02 37.68 14.60
CA ALA A 551 16.96 38.21 15.43
C ALA A 551 15.61 38.18 14.70
N LEU A 552 14.52 38.27 15.45
CA LEU A 552 13.15 38.41 14.94
C LEU A 552 12.54 39.74 15.42
N PRO A 553 11.66 40.38 14.62
CA PRO A 553 10.93 41.57 15.05
C PRO A 553 9.92 41.23 16.15
N ALA A 554 9.70 42.16 17.10
CA ALA A 554 8.74 41.99 18.19
C ALA A 554 7.30 41.84 17.68
N GLU A 555 7.01 42.47 16.54
CA GLU A 555 5.71 42.45 15.86
C GLU A 555 5.24 41.05 15.47
N ILE A 556 6.13 40.05 15.39
CA ILE A 556 5.73 38.65 15.15
C ILE A 556 4.70 38.18 16.19
N GLY A 557 4.79 38.70 17.42
CA GLY A 557 3.82 38.46 18.51
C GLY A 557 2.38 38.86 18.22
N LEU A 558 2.13 39.69 17.20
CA LEU A 558 0.79 40.10 16.78
C LEU A 558 0.01 38.99 16.06
N MET A 559 0.67 37.90 15.64
CA MET A 559 0.08 36.74 14.96
C MET A 559 -0.71 35.83 15.92
N SER A 560 -1.83 36.33 16.46
CA SER A 560 -2.66 35.64 17.47
C SER A 560 -3.32 34.32 17.03
N ARG A 561 -3.17 33.92 15.75
CA ARG A 561 -3.67 32.65 15.21
C ARG A 561 -2.59 31.59 15.01
N LEU A 562 -1.31 31.95 15.22
CA LEU A 562 -0.19 31.06 14.97
C LEU A 562 -0.28 29.83 15.88
N GLN A 563 -0.20 28.66 15.27
CA GLN A 563 -0.24 27.34 15.92
C GLN A 563 1.09 26.62 15.80
N MET A 564 1.79 26.77 14.68
CA MET A 564 3.11 26.20 14.46
C MET A 564 4.11 27.28 14.10
N PHE A 565 5.20 27.33 14.85
CA PHE A 565 6.32 28.21 14.58
C PHE A 565 7.62 27.42 14.57
N ASP A 566 8.23 27.31 13.39
CA ASP A 566 9.54 26.69 13.24
C ASP A 566 10.58 27.75 12.88
N SER A 567 11.53 27.98 13.78
CA SER A 567 12.69 28.86 13.59
C SER A 567 14.01 28.13 13.79
N SER A 568 13.99 26.80 13.69
CA SER A 568 15.15 25.94 13.87
C SER A 568 16.26 26.19 12.86
N GLN A 569 17.50 25.78 13.18
CA GLN A 569 18.66 25.91 12.29
C GLN A 569 18.87 27.35 11.79
N ASN A 570 18.90 28.31 12.73
CA ASN A 570 19.18 29.72 12.50
C ASN A 570 20.34 30.17 13.42
N GLN A 571 20.52 31.48 13.59
CA GLN A 571 21.56 32.07 14.44
C GLN A 571 20.93 32.90 15.57
N LEU A 572 19.75 32.51 16.05
CA LEU A 572 19.00 33.27 17.05
C LEU A 572 19.67 33.12 18.43
N ALA A 573 20.11 34.25 19.00
CA ALA A 573 20.61 34.29 20.38
C ALA A 573 19.48 34.45 21.42
N ALA A 574 18.35 35.03 21.00
CA ALA A 574 17.14 35.19 21.80
C ALA A 574 15.91 35.34 20.88
N LEU A 575 14.73 35.15 21.47
CA LEU A 575 13.44 35.41 20.84
C LEU A 575 12.80 36.66 21.48
N PRO A 576 12.05 37.48 20.72
CA PRO A 576 11.29 38.59 21.29
C PRO A 576 10.26 38.12 22.34
N ALA A 577 10.01 38.94 23.36
CA ALA A 577 9.17 38.60 24.51
C ALA A 577 7.73 38.24 24.10
N GLU A 578 7.26 38.83 23.01
CA GLU A 578 5.89 38.72 22.53
C GLU A 578 5.56 37.32 21.97
N ILE A 579 6.55 36.53 21.50
CA ILE A 579 6.33 35.15 21.04
C ILE A 579 5.79 34.27 22.17
N TRP A 580 6.29 34.48 23.38
CA TRP A 580 5.90 33.70 24.56
C TRP A 580 4.49 33.98 25.04
N LEU A 581 3.85 35.02 24.51
CA LEU A 581 2.48 35.42 24.84
C LEU A 581 1.46 34.96 23.79
N MET A 582 1.87 34.18 22.78
CA MET A 582 1.00 33.70 21.72
C MET A 582 0.02 32.62 22.22
N PRO A 583 -1.29 32.91 22.29
CA PRO A 583 -2.24 32.08 23.05
C PRO A 583 -2.63 30.77 22.35
N ARG A 584 -2.27 30.59 21.08
CA ARG A 584 -2.65 29.44 20.25
C ARG A 584 -1.47 28.58 19.80
N LEU A 585 -0.25 28.93 20.21
CA LEU A 585 0.93 28.21 19.79
C LEU A 585 0.91 26.79 20.38
N ARG A 586 1.07 25.79 19.50
CA ARG A 586 1.00 24.36 19.81
C ARG A 586 2.33 23.67 19.56
N VAL A 587 3.06 24.09 18.53
CA VAL A 587 4.36 23.52 18.15
C VAL A 587 5.36 24.66 18.02
N LEU A 588 6.49 24.53 18.73
CA LEU A 588 7.56 25.50 18.73
C LEU A 588 8.91 24.80 18.54
N TYR A 589 9.53 25.01 17.38
CA TYR A 589 10.84 24.49 17.06
C TYR A 589 11.89 25.61 17.03
N LEU A 590 12.87 25.46 17.92
CA LEU A 590 13.96 26.40 18.19
C LEU A 590 15.32 25.73 18.10
N ASN A 591 15.37 24.45 17.74
CA ASN A 591 16.60 23.67 17.76
C ASN A 591 17.66 24.18 16.80
N GLN A 592 18.93 23.89 17.09
CA GLN A 592 20.08 24.37 16.31
C GLN A 592 20.10 25.90 16.18
N ASN A 593 20.06 26.59 17.31
CA ASN A 593 20.23 28.04 17.40
C ASN A 593 21.34 28.39 18.41
N GLN A 594 21.40 29.63 18.88
CA GLN A 594 22.38 30.13 19.85
C GLN A 594 21.71 30.56 21.16
N LEU A 595 20.55 29.99 21.51
CA LEU A 595 19.80 30.38 22.70
C LEU A 595 20.56 29.99 23.96
N THR A 596 20.76 30.94 24.87
CA THR A 596 21.42 30.70 26.18
C THR A 596 20.44 30.43 27.31
N SER A 597 19.18 30.82 27.15
CA SER A 597 18.12 30.65 28.15
C SER A 597 16.73 30.73 27.51
N LEU A 598 15.76 30.08 28.15
CA LEU A 598 14.33 30.31 27.90
C LEU A 598 13.79 31.29 28.97
N PRO A 599 12.94 32.28 28.61
CA PRO A 599 12.45 33.27 29.56
C PRO A 599 11.26 32.74 30.38
N VAL A 600 10.94 33.40 31.49
CA VAL A 600 9.85 33.00 32.41
C VAL A 600 8.48 33.04 31.74
N GLU A 601 8.31 33.90 30.72
CA GLU A 601 7.08 34.02 29.94
C GLU A 601 6.73 32.74 29.17
N ILE A 602 7.65 31.78 29.02
CA ILE A 602 7.36 30.49 28.38
C ILE A 602 6.16 29.78 29.01
N GLY A 603 5.96 29.94 30.32
CA GLY A 603 4.81 29.35 31.03
C GLY A 603 3.45 29.88 30.58
N GLN A 604 3.40 30.99 29.82
CA GLN A 604 2.17 31.54 29.26
C GLN A 604 1.69 30.77 28.01
N LEU A 605 2.54 29.95 27.39
CA LEU A 605 2.20 29.13 26.21
C LEU A 605 1.37 27.89 26.59
N SER A 606 0.24 28.11 27.25
CA SER A 606 -0.61 27.04 27.83
C SER A 606 -1.17 26.04 26.81
N GLN A 607 -1.15 26.33 25.50
CA GLN A 607 -1.59 25.42 24.44
C GLN A 607 -0.45 24.61 23.80
N LEU A 608 0.79 24.83 24.23
CA LEU A 608 1.97 24.18 23.67
C LEU A 608 1.93 22.68 23.94
N LYS A 609 2.13 21.91 22.88
CA LYS A 609 2.17 20.44 22.88
C LYS A 609 3.57 19.91 22.60
N GLU A 610 4.35 20.65 21.83
CA GLU A 610 5.68 20.24 21.43
C GLU A 610 6.63 21.42 21.48
N LEU A 611 7.76 21.21 22.16
CA LEU A 611 8.85 22.15 22.27
C LEU A 611 10.16 21.44 21.95
N ASP A 612 10.79 21.84 20.84
CA ASP A 612 12.15 21.43 20.54
C ASP A 612 13.10 22.63 20.72
N SER A 613 13.93 22.58 21.76
CA SER A 613 15.01 23.54 22.02
C SER A 613 16.37 22.86 22.05
N SER A 614 16.50 21.71 21.38
CA SER A 614 17.75 20.95 21.28
C SER A 614 18.86 21.71 20.54
N GLN A 615 20.11 21.28 20.71
CA GLN A 615 21.28 21.83 20.01
C GLN A 615 21.39 23.35 20.15
N ASN A 616 21.25 23.84 21.39
CA ASN A 616 21.38 25.25 21.75
C ASN A 616 22.49 25.42 22.81
N GLN A 617 22.52 26.55 23.51
CA GLN A 617 23.49 26.85 24.58
C GLN A 617 22.77 27.04 25.93
N LEU A 618 21.63 26.37 26.14
CA LEU A 618 20.83 26.52 27.36
C LEU A 618 21.60 26.02 28.57
N THR A 619 21.78 26.87 29.59
CA THR A 619 22.44 26.51 30.85
C THR A 619 21.46 26.08 31.94
N SER A 620 20.21 26.52 31.85
CA SER A 620 19.14 26.22 32.80
C SER A 620 17.76 26.40 32.15
N LEU A 621 16.73 25.80 32.76
CA LEU A 621 15.33 26.06 32.43
C LEU A 621 14.68 26.94 33.52
N PRO A 622 13.74 27.84 33.16
CA PRO A 622 12.94 28.57 34.14
C PRO A 622 11.95 27.62 34.85
N THR A 623 11.56 27.95 36.08
CA THR A 623 10.56 27.18 36.86
C THR A 623 9.21 27.14 36.16
N GLU A 624 8.89 28.18 35.39
CA GLU A 624 7.66 28.36 34.64
C GLU A 624 7.50 27.34 33.51
N ILE A 625 8.54 26.56 33.16
CA ILE A 625 8.41 25.43 32.22
C ILE A 625 7.31 24.45 32.69
N GLY A 626 7.16 24.26 34.01
CA GLY A 626 6.13 23.39 34.58
C GLY A 626 4.68 23.86 34.33
N GLN A 627 4.48 25.10 33.89
CA GLN A 627 3.15 25.63 33.55
C GLN A 627 2.63 25.11 32.20
N LEU A 628 3.48 24.48 31.37
CA LEU A 628 3.13 23.90 30.08
C LEU A 628 2.37 22.57 30.23
N SER A 629 1.23 22.58 30.92
CA SER A 629 0.50 21.37 31.33
C SER A 629 -0.07 20.52 30.17
N ASN A 630 -0.09 21.04 28.94
CA ASN A 630 -0.50 20.31 27.73
C ASN A 630 0.68 19.80 26.88
N LEU A 631 1.92 19.97 27.37
CA LEU A 631 3.12 19.54 26.66
C LEU A 631 3.20 18.02 26.62
N LEU A 632 3.39 17.47 25.42
CA LEU A 632 3.51 16.04 25.14
C LEU A 632 4.98 15.66 24.87
N GLN A 633 5.72 16.53 24.19
CA GLN A 633 7.11 16.29 23.82
C GLN A 633 7.99 17.48 24.17
N LEU A 634 9.12 17.19 24.81
CA LEU A 634 10.11 18.17 25.21
C LEU A 634 11.52 17.69 24.85
N HIS A 635 12.13 18.32 23.85
CA HIS A 635 13.49 18.03 23.41
C HIS A 635 14.45 19.14 23.84
N LEU A 636 15.44 18.75 24.64
CA LEU A 636 16.45 19.61 25.26
C LEU A 636 17.86 19.10 25.01
N ASN A 637 18.02 18.07 24.20
CA ASN A 637 19.30 17.42 23.99
C ASN A 637 20.35 18.34 23.37
N GLN A 638 21.63 18.02 23.60
CA GLN A 638 22.75 18.83 23.11
C GLN A 638 22.70 20.29 23.59
N ASN A 639 22.58 20.48 24.90
CA ASN A 639 22.63 21.78 25.56
C ASN A 639 23.70 21.78 26.66
N GLN A 640 23.68 22.77 27.56
CA GLN A 640 24.61 22.91 28.68
C GLN A 640 23.88 22.85 30.03
N LEU A 641 22.74 22.15 30.11
CA LEU A 641 21.91 22.08 31.31
C LEU A 641 22.65 21.32 32.41
N THR A 642 22.78 21.93 33.59
CA THR A 642 23.39 21.27 34.77
C THR A 642 22.37 20.58 35.66
N ALA A 643 21.10 21.00 35.59
CA ALA A 643 19.98 20.44 36.34
C ALA A 643 18.65 20.71 35.61
N LEU A 644 17.65 19.88 35.90
CA LEU A 644 16.24 20.16 35.58
C LEU A 644 15.55 20.75 36.83
N PRO A 645 14.66 21.75 36.68
CA PRO A 645 13.89 22.30 37.81
C PRO A 645 12.89 21.27 38.35
N ALA A 646 12.52 21.37 39.63
CA ALA A 646 11.53 20.48 40.25
C ALA A 646 10.15 20.58 39.54
N GLU A 647 9.82 21.76 39.03
CA GLU A 647 8.60 22.03 38.28
C GLU A 647 8.47 21.22 36.99
N ILE A 648 9.52 20.55 36.51
CA ILE A 648 9.41 19.62 35.38
C ILE A 648 8.35 18.54 35.65
N GLY A 649 8.19 18.11 36.90
CA GLY A 649 7.16 17.13 37.31
C GLY A 649 5.72 17.61 37.13
N GLN A 650 5.49 18.91 36.89
CA GLN A 650 4.15 19.46 36.64
C GLN A 650 3.67 19.22 35.19
N LEU A 651 4.54 18.74 34.30
CA LEU A 651 4.22 18.40 32.91
C LEU A 651 3.45 17.07 32.81
N SER A 652 2.26 17.01 33.43
CA SER A 652 1.51 15.76 33.63
C SER A 652 1.08 15.01 32.36
N GLN A 653 1.12 15.66 31.19
CA GLN A 653 0.80 15.03 29.89
C GLN A 653 2.05 14.64 29.08
N LEU A 654 3.25 14.87 29.61
CA LEU A 654 4.49 14.64 28.88
C LEU A 654 4.67 13.14 28.62
N GLN A 655 4.85 12.81 27.35
CA GLN A 655 5.06 11.45 26.85
C GLN A 655 6.52 11.20 26.50
N GLU A 656 7.24 12.23 26.07
CA GLU A 656 8.64 12.14 25.67
C GLU A 656 9.45 13.29 26.26
N LEU A 657 10.55 12.92 26.91
CA LEU A 657 11.55 13.86 27.42
C LEU A 657 12.93 13.43 26.94
N ASP A 658 13.51 14.23 26.04
CA ASP A 658 14.91 14.08 25.64
C ASP A 658 15.76 15.16 26.31
N SER A 659 16.55 14.76 27.31
CA SER A 659 17.55 15.60 27.99
C SER A 659 18.97 15.05 27.81
N SER A 660 19.20 14.27 26.75
CA SER A 660 20.50 13.69 26.43
C SER A 660 21.57 14.73 26.10
N GLN A 661 22.84 14.34 26.15
CA GLN A 661 23.99 15.18 25.75
C GLN A 661 23.99 16.56 26.45
N ASN A 662 23.83 16.55 27.78
CA ASN A 662 23.83 17.73 28.64
C ASN A 662 24.90 17.58 29.75
N GLN A 663 24.83 18.39 30.81
CA GLN A 663 25.72 18.36 31.96
C GLN A 663 24.97 18.02 33.26
N LEU A 664 23.87 17.25 33.15
CA LEU A 664 23.01 16.94 34.29
C LEU A 664 23.78 16.08 35.31
N THR A 665 23.87 16.54 36.55
CA THR A 665 24.50 15.79 37.65
C THR A 665 23.51 14.94 38.43
N SER A 666 22.24 15.32 38.41
CA SER A 666 21.14 14.63 39.09
C SER A 666 19.79 14.98 38.45
N LEU A 667 18.78 14.14 38.69
CA LEU A 667 17.38 14.45 38.38
C LEU A 667 16.63 14.89 39.65
N PRO A 668 15.65 15.79 39.54
CA PRO A 668 14.74 16.10 40.65
C PRO A 668 13.85 14.90 41.00
N ALA A 669 13.42 14.78 42.25
CA ALA A 669 12.51 13.72 42.70
C ALA A 669 11.15 13.82 41.96
N GLU A 670 10.75 15.03 41.63
CA GLU A 670 9.53 15.35 40.91
C GLU A 670 9.46 14.75 39.50
N ILE A 671 10.57 14.22 38.95
CA ILE A 671 10.53 13.48 37.67
C ILE A 671 9.52 12.33 37.72
N GLY A 672 9.33 11.68 38.89
CA GLY A 672 8.37 10.61 39.07
C GLY A 672 6.89 11.03 38.93
N GLN A 673 6.61 12.33 38.89
CA GLN A 673 5.26 12.85 38.69
C GLN A 673 4.80 12.83 37.21
N LEU A 674 5.71 12.56 36.27
CA LEU A 674 5.42 12.44 34.84
C LEU A 674 4.73 11.10 34.51
N SER A 675 3.49 10.93 34.98
CA SER A 675 2.78 9.64 34.93
C SER A 675 2.49 9.10 33.52
N GLU A 676 2.47 9.98 32.51
CA GLU A 676 2.22 9.63 31.10
C GLU A 676 3.51 9.43 30.29
N LEU A 677 4.68 9.55 30.92
CA LEU A 677 5.97 9.48 30.23
C LEU A 677 6.24 8.06 29.72
N GLN A 678 6.50 7.96 28.42
CA GLN A 678 6.78 6.71 27.71
C GLN A 678 8.25 6.60 27.32
N VAL A 679 8.89 7.72 26.99
CA VAL A 679 10.28 7.76 26.53
C VAL A 679 11.07 8.78 27.33
N LEU A 680 12.21 8.34 27.90
CA LEU A 680 13.12 9.18 28.65
C LEU A 680 14.57 8.96 28.20
N TYR A 681 15.13 9.97 27.56
CA TYR A 681 16.54 9.99 27.14
C TYR A 681 17.38 10.90 28.04
N LEU A 682 18.39 10.30 28.66
CA LEU A 682 19.30 10.91 29.63
C LEU A 682 20.76 10.61 29.30
N ASN A 683 21.03 9.96 28.17
CA ASN A 683 22.37 9.53 27.81
C ASN A 683 23.34 10.70 27.62
N GLN A 684 24.64 10.42 27.81
CA GLN A 684 25.71 11.42 27.71
C GLN A 684 25.49 12.61 28.67
N ASN A 685 25.32 12.30 29.95
CA ASN A 685 25.24 13.28 31.04
C ASN A 685 26.27 12.96 32.13
N GLN A 686 26.15 13.57 33.31
CA GLN A 686 27.03 13.37 34.46
C GLN A 686 26.27 12.77 35.66
N LEU A 687 25.19 12.02 35.42
CA LEU A 687 24.34 11.47 36.47
C LEU A 687 25.11 10.41 37.28
N THR A 688 25.15 10.57 38.61
CA THR A 688 25.76 9.59 39.51
C THR A 688 24.78 8.54 40.04
N SER A 689 23.49 8.87 40.01
CA SER A 689 22.38 8.03 40.46
C SER A 689 21.06 8.48 39.83
N LEU A 690 20.10 7.56 39.73
CA LEU A 690 18.70 7.88 39.45
C LEU A 690 17.93 8.02 40.78
N PRO A 691 16.96 8.95 40.91
CA PRO A 691 16.12 9.10 42.11
C PRO A 691 15.19 7.88 42.26
N VAL A 692 14.77 7.58 43.50
CA VAL A 692 13.86 6.44 43.76
C VAL A 692 12.50 6.64 43.10
N GLU A 693 12.09 7.89 42.92
CA GLU A 693 10.86 8.29 42.25
C GLU A 693 10.84 7.92 40.76
N ILE A 694 11.96 7.52 40.15
CA ILE A 694 11.97 7.00 38.76
C ILE A 694 11.00 5.83 38.60
N GLY A 695 10.84 4.99 39.64
CA GLY A 695 9.90 3.87 39.63
C GLY A 695 8.41 4.26 39.62
N GLN A 696 8.09 5.55 39.72
CA GLN A 696 6.72 6.05 39.60
C GLN A 696 6.28 6.23 38.14
N LEU A 697 7.22 6.17 37.18
CA LEU A 697 6.95 6.32 35.75
C LEU A 697 6.31 5.06 35.15
N SER A 698 5.08 4.75 35.57
CA SER A 698 4.41 3.48 35.27
C SER A 698 4.13 3.20 33.79
N GLN A 699 4.17 4.22 32.93
CA GLN A 699 3.96 4.11 31.48
C GLN A 699 5.28 4.09 30.68
N LEU A 700 6.44 4.11 31.36
CA LEU A 700 7.73 4.22 30.71
C LEU A 700 8.05 2.94 29.94
N GLN A 701 8.27 3.08 28.64
CA GLN A 701 8.60 2.00 27.71
C GLN A 701 10.09 2.00 27.38
N GLU A 702 10.72 3.17 27.33
CA GLU A 702 12.12 3.32 26.97
C GLU A 702 12.85 4.26 27.93
N LEU A 703 13.97 3.78 28.47
CA LEU A 703 14.88 4.54 29.30
C LEU A 703 16.31 4.37 28.79
N ASP A 704 16.86 5.43 28.22
CA ASP A 704 18.30 5.51 27.92
C ASP A 704 19.00 6.39 28.95
N SER A 705 19.80 5.76 29.80
CA SER A 705 20.70 6.42 30.75
C SER A 705 22.17 6.03 30.51
N SER A 706 22.50 5.68 29.27
CA SER A 706 23.84 5.31 28.86
C SER A 706 24.84 6.48 28.94
N GLN A 707 26.13 6.18 28.94
CA GLN A 707 27.22 7.18 28.95
C GLN A 707 27.07 8.20 30.11
N ASN A 708 26.83 7.69 31.32
CA ASN A 708 26.70 8.48 32.55
C ASN A 708 27.73 8.01 33.60
N GLN A 709 27.57 8.42 34.85
CA GLN A 709 28.43 8.03 35.98
C GLN A 709 27.66 7.20 37.01
N LEU A 710 26.62 6.46 36.58
CA LEU A 710 25.76 5.70 37.49
C LEU A 710 26.55 4.58 38.17
N THR A 711 26.51 4.56 39.51
CA THR A 711 27.20 3.54 40.33
C THR A 711 26.28 2.40 40.77
N SER A 712 24.98 2.68 40.85
CA SER A 712 23.91 1.73 41.18
C SER A 712 22.57 2.19 40.61
N LEU A 713 21.61 1.27 40.51
CA LEU A 713 20.21 1.58 40.23
C LEU A 713 19.37 1.52 41.53
N PRO A 714 18.33 2.36 41.70
CA PRO A 714 17.36 2.20 42.78
C PRO A 714 16.57 0.90 42.63
N VAL A 715 16.10 0.33 43.74
CA VAL A 715 15.30 -0.92 43.71
C VAL A 715 13.95 -0.69 43.03
N GLU A 716 13.45 0.54 43.10
CA GLU A 716 12.23 1.01 42.47
C GLU A 716 12.26 0.92 40.94
N ILE A 717 13.41 0.71 40.31
CA ILE A 717 13.48 0.45 38.85
C ILE A 717 12.59 -0.73 38.46
N GLY A 718 12.43 -1.73 39.34
CA GLY A 718 11.56 -2.89 39.09
C GLY A 718 10.06 -2.58 39.10
N LEU A 719 9.65 -1.34 39.38
CA LEU A 719 8.26 -0.89 39.30
C LEU A 719 7.86 -0.45 37.88
N LEU A 720 8.80 -0.32 36.96
CA LEU A 720 8.57 0.09 35.57
C LEU A 720 8.02 -1.09 34.74
N SER A 721 6.78 -1.49 35.00
CA SER A 721 6.20 -2.71 34.44
C SER A 721 6.06 -2.72 32.91
N GLU A 722 5.97 -1.55 32.28
CA GLU A 722 5.80 -1.40 30.83
C GLU A 722 7.15 -1.21 30.09
N LEU A 723 8.29 -1.25 30.81
CA LEU A 723 9.60 -0.96 30.24
C LEU A 723 10.04 -2.07 29.29
N GLN A 724 10.28 -1.70 28.04
CA GLN A 724 10.69 -2.59 26.94
C GLN A 724 12.18 -2.47 26.64
N THR A 725 12.73 -1.26 26.74
CA THR A 725 14.14 -0.97 26.45
C THR A 725 14.78 -0.25 27.63
N LEU A 726 15.90 -0.80 28.12
CA LEU A 726 16.71 -0.20 29.17
C LEU A 726 18.18 -0.15 28.73
N GLU A 727 18.65 1.07 28.43
CA GLU A 727 20.04 1.33 28.05
C GLU A 727 20.83 1.94 29.20
N LEU A 728 21.87 1.23 29.63
CA LEU A 728 22.72 1.56 30.77
C LEU A 728 24.21 1.40 30.44
N ASN A 729 24.54 1.24 29.17
CA ASN A 729 25.91 1.07 28.71
C ASN A 729 26.81 2.26 29.06
N GLN A 730 28.11 2.03 29.18
CA GLN A 730 29.09 3.06 29.53
C GLN A 730 28.76 3.79 30.84
N ASN A 731 28.58 3.03 31.92
CA ASN A 731 28.37 3.55 33.28
C ASN A 731 29.40 2.95 34.25
N GLN A 732 29.19 3.14 35.56
CA GLN A 732 30.05 2.63 36.63
C GLN A 732 29.31 1.61 37.50
N LEU A 733 28.31 0.90 36.95
CA LEU A 733 27.48 -0.04 37.71
C LEU A 733 28.32 -1.23 38.17
N THR A 734 28.28 -1.52 39.47
CA THR A 734 29.00 -2.66 40.08
C THR A 734 28.11 -3.89 40.30
N SER A 735 26.80 -3.67 40.42
CA SER A 735 25.77 -4.70 40.56
C SER A 735 24.41 -4.16 40.08
N LEU A 736 23.47 -5.08 39.80
CA LEU A 736 22.06 -4.77 39.58
C LEU A 736 21.21 -5.16 40.80
N PRO A 737 20.13 -4.42 41.12
CA PRO A 737 19.17 -4.83 42.14
C PRO A 737 18.44 -6.10 41.73
N ALA A 738 17.94 -6.89 42.70
CA ALA A 738 17.19 -8.11 42.41
C ALA A 738 15.86 -7.81 41.70
N GLU A 739 15.32 -6.63 41.96
CA GLU A 739 14.08 -6.08 41.40
C GLU A 739 14.15 -5.85 39.89
N ILE A 740 15.34 -5.87 39.27
CA ILE A 740 15.46 -5.84 37.80
C ILE A 740 14.65 -6.97 37.14
N GLY A 741 14.51 -8.12 37.81
CA GLY A 741 13.72 -9.25 37.32
C GLY A 741 12.21 -9.02 37.28
N LEU A 742 11.71 -7.90 37.84
CA LEU A 742 10.29 -7.54 37.81
C LEU A 742 9.87 -6.83 36.52
N LEU A 743 10.83 -6.44 35.66
CA LEU A 743 10.57 -5.80 34.37
C LEU A 743 10.06 -6.82 33.35
N SER A 744 8.81 -7.24 33.48
CA SER A 744 8.24 -8.37 32.73
C SER A 744 8.19 -8.15 31.22
N GLU A 745 8.04 -6.89 30.77
CA GLU A 745 7.95 -6.53 29.35
C GLU A 745 9.31 -6.19 28.72
N LEU A 746 10.43 -6.32 29.46
CA LEU A 746 11.75 -5.91 28.99
C LEU A 746 12.24 -6.81 27.88
N GLN A 747 12.51 -6.23 26.71
CA GLN A 747 12.98 -6.89 25.50
C GLN A 747 14.47 -6.67 25.27
N THR A 748 14.98 -5.48 25.61
CA THR A 748 16.36 -5.09 25.39
C THR A 748 16.98 -4.55 26.66
N LEU A 749 18.13 -5.12 27.06
CA LEU A 749 18.92 -4.67 28.19
C LEU A 749 20.39 -4.50 27.79
N GLU A 750 20.82 -3.24 27.69
CA GLU A 750 22.18 -2.86 27.30
C GLU A 750 22.99 -2.45 28.54
N LEU A 751 23.97 -3.26 28.92
CA LEU A 751 24.80 -3.07 30.12
C LEU A 751 26.29 -3.08 29.81
N ASN A 752 26.68 -3.00 28.53
CA ASN A 752 28.08 -3.07 28.16
C ASN A 752 28.91 -1.90 28.71
N GLN A 753 30.21 -2.11 28.88
CA GLN A 753 31.14 -1.09 29.39
C GLN A 753 30.71 -0.58 30.79
N ASN A 754 30.53 -1.52 31.72
CA ASN A 754 30.24 -1.27 33.14
C ASN A 754 31.27 -2.00 34.03
N GLN A 755 31.03 -2.04 35.34
CA GLN A 755 31.90 -2.69 36.33
C GLN A 755 31.20 -3.88 37.00
N LEU A 756 30.23 -4.52 36.33
CA LEU A 756 29.45 -5.60 36.90
C LEU A 756 30.32 -6.82 37.19
N THR A 757 30.29 -7.30 38.43
CA THR A 757 31.04 -8.50 38.87
C THR A 757 30.20 -9.77 38.86
N SER A 758 28.88 -9.62 38.97
CA SER A 758 27.88 -10.70 38.93
C SER A 758 26.51 -10.15 38.50
N LEU A 759 25.59 -11.06 38.17
CA LEU A 759 24.18 -10.76 37.91
C LEU A 759 23.31 -11.40 39.00
N PRO A 760 22.20 -10.77 39.41
CA PRO A 760 21.23 -11.39 40.31
C PRO A 760 20.54 -12.59 39.63
N ALA A 761 20.17 -13.62 40.41
CA ALA A 761 19.44 -14.78 39.91
C ALA A 761 18.09 -14.39 39.27
N GLN A 762 17.51 -13.29 39.73
CA GLN A 762 16.26 -12.71 39.24
C GLN A 762 16.34 -12.24 37.78
N ILE A 763 17.54 -12.08 37.19
CA ILE A 763 17.66 -11.78 35.76
C ILE A 763 16.92 -12.81 34.89
N GLY A 764 16.86 -14.08 35.32
CA GLY A 764 16.12 -15.13 34.63
C GLY A 764 14.59 -15.03 34.72
N GLN A 765 14.04 -13.97 35.31
CA GLN A 765 12.61 -13.68 35.34
C GLN A 765 12.15 -12.82 34.15
N LEU A 766 13.09 -12.21 33.41
CA LEU A 766 12.82 -11.38 32.23
C LEU A 766 12.39 -12.24 31.03
N SER A 767 11.15 -12.75 31.05
CA SER A 767 10.68 -13.74 30.08
C SER A 767 10.64 -13.26 28.64
N GLU A 768 10.45 -11.95 28.44
CA GLU A 768 10.36 -11.31 27.12
C GLU A 768 11.72 -10.82 26.58
N LEU A 769 12.81 -11.01 27.33
CA LEU A 769 14.13 -10.48 26.96
C LEU A 769 14.67 -11.15 25.70
N GLN A 770 14.94 -10.35 24.68
CA GLN A 770 15.45 -10.76 23.36
C GLN A 770 16.93 -10.43 23.19
N ALA A 771 17.38 -9.31 23.76
CA ALA A 771 18.76 -8.87 23.68
C ALA A 771 19.32 -8.54 25.06
N LEU A 772 20.47 -9.13 25.38
CA LEU A 772 21.23 -8.86 26.60
C LEU A 772 22.69 -8.62 26.24
N ASP A 773 23.11 -7.37 26.38
CA ASP A 773 24.49 -6.96 26.17
C ASP A 773 25.21 -6.71 27.49
N LEU A 774 26.22 -7.53 27.76
CA LEU A 774 27.04 -7.48 28.96
C LEU A 774 28.53 -7.35 28.61
N ARG A 775 28.85 -6.92 27.39
CA ARG A 775 30.24 -6.80 26.93
C ARG A 775 31.03 -5.86 27.83
N GLU A 776 32.34 -6.07 27.92
CA GLU A 776 33.23 -5.12 28.61
C GLU A 776 32.81 -4.88 30.08
N ASN A 777 32.65 -5.97 30.83
CA ASN A 777 32.33 -5.97 32.27
C ASN A 777 33.36 -6.80 33.05
N GLN A 778 33.13 -7.04 34.34
CA GLN A 778 34.00 -7.82 35.22
C GLN A 778 33.35 -9.14 35.67
N LEU A 779 32.43 -9.69 34.86
CA LEU A 779 31.66 -10.88 35.24
C LEU A 779 32.58 -12.11 35.34
N THR A 780 32.53 -12.81 36.47
CA THR A 780 33.31 -14.05 36.69
C THR A 780 32.50 -15.34 36.46
N SER A 781 31.17 -15.24 36.57
CA SER A 781 30.19 -16.30 36.33
C SER A 781 28.83 -15.71 35.97
N LEU A 782 27.96 -16.53 35.39
CA LEU A 782 26.54 -16.24 35.18
C LEU A 782 25.66 -17.12 36.11
N PRO A 783 24.51 -16.62 36.59
CA PRO A 783 23.55 -17.43 37.34
C PRO A 783 22.95 -18.53 36.46
N ALA A 784 22.58 -19.66 37.06
CA ALA A 784 21.94 -20.77 36.33
C ALA A 784 20.59 -20.36 35.73
N GLU A 785 19.91 -19.42 36.37
CA GLU A 785 18.64 -18.85 35.96
C GLU A 785 18.68 -18.15 34.60
N ILE A 786 19.86 -17.81 34.07
CA ILE A 786 20.00 -17.25 32.72
C ILE A 786 19.35 -18.16 31.66
N GLY A 787 19.35 -19.49 31.86
CA GLY A 787 18.72 -20.44 30.95
C GLY A 787 17.19 -20.36 30.88
N ARG A 788 16.54 -19.57 31.75
CA ARG A 788 15.09 -19.33 31.72
C ARG A 788 14.67 -18.25 30.72
N LEU A 789 15.61 -17.50 30.15
CA LEU A 789 15.34 -16.45 29.17
C LEU A 789 14.98 -17.05 27.80
N SER A 790 13.78 -17.62 27.69
CA SER A 790 13.38 -18.42 26.53
C SER A 790 13.29 -17.64 25.22
N GLN A 791 13.11 -16.31 25.28
CA GLN A 791 13.04 -15.44 24.10
C GLN A 791 14.40 -14.85 23.70
N LEU A 792 15.48 -15.14 24.43
CA LEU A 792 16.77 -14.50 24.22
C LEU A 792 17.40 -14.91 22.90
N GLN A 793 17.63 -13.94 22.02
CA GLN A 793 18.21 -14.10 20.70
C GLN A 793 19.68 -13.65 20.67
N TYR A 794 20.01 -12.59 21.41
CA TYR A 794 21.34 -11.99 21.44
C TYR A 794 21.89 -12.01 22.86
N LEU A 795 23.00 -12.71 23.07
CA LEU A 795 23.73 -12.70 24.33
C LEU A 795 25.19 -12.34 24.08
N LEU A 796 25.55 -11.12 24.44
CA LEU A 796 26.88 -10.57 24.20
C LEU A 796 27.66 -10.49 25.52
N LEU A 797 28.71 -11.30 25.65
CA LEU A 797 29.47 -11.48 26.90
C LEU A 797 30.98 -11.27 26.69
N ASN A 798 31.40 -10.77 25.52
CA ASN A 798 32.81 -10.61 25.22
C ASN A 798 33.50 -9.59 26.13
N GLN A 799 34.80 -9.74 26.33
CA GLN A 799 35.59 -8.89 27.23
C GLN A 799 35.06 -8.92 28.67
N ASN A 800 34.99 -10.12 29.25
CA ASN A 800 34.63 -10.35 30.66
C ASN A 800 35.69 -11.26 31.33
N GLN A 801 35.43 -11.71 32.55
CA GLN A 801 36.31 -12.59 33.33
C GLN A 801 35.71 -13.98 33.54
N LEU A 802 34.80 -14.43 32.66
CA LEU A 802 34.04 -15.67 32.84
C LEU A 802 34.98 -16.88 32.82
N THR A 803 34.95 -17.69 33.87
CA THR A 803 35.76 -18.92 33.97
C THR A 803 35.02 -20.17 33.51
N SER A 804 33.69 -20.12 33.58
CA SER A 804 32.77 -21.17 33.13
C SER A 804 31.40 -20.57 32.77
N LEU A 805 30.60 -21.33 32.03
CA LEU A 805 29.19 -21.03 31.78
C LEU A 805 28.30 -22.09 32.45
N PRO A 806 27.12 -21.72 32.96
CA PRO A 806 26.15 -22.69 33.49
C PRO A 806 25.67 -23.65 32.40
N ALA A 807 25.31 -24.88 32.80
CA ALA A 807 24.82 -25.88 31.85
C ALA A 807 23.51 -25.47 31.19
N GLU A 808 22.73 -24.67 31.91
CA GLU A 808 21.43 -24.10 31.57
C GLU A 808 21.50 -23.15 30.37
N ILE A 809 22.67 -22.66 29.96
CA ILE A 809 22.81 -21.88 28.71
C ILE A 809 22.32 -22.67 27.48
N GLY A 810 22.38 -24.02 27.55
CA GLY A 810 21.83 -24.90 26.51
C GLY A 810 20.29 -24.93 26.44
N GLN A 811 19.58 -24.22 27.32
CA GLN A 811 18.12 -24.11 27.33
C GLN A 811 17.60 -22.91 26.54
N LEU A 812 18.49 -21.99 26.11
CA LEU A 812 18.14 -20.78 25.34
C LEU A 812 17.81 -21.12 23.88
N SER A 813 16.64 -21.73 23.65
CA SER A 813 16.27 -22.31 22.35
C SER A 813 16.25 -21.33 21.18
N GLU A 814 15.95 -20.05 21.46
CA GLU A 814 15.88 -18.98 20.47
C GLU A 814 17.22 -18.24 20.25
N LEU A 815 18.29 -18.63 20.94
CA LEU A 815 19.57 -17.92 20.88
C LEU A 815 20.19 -18.01 19.48
N GLN A 816 20.43 -16.86 18.87
CA GLN A 816 20.99 -16.72 17.52
C GLN A 816 22.45 -16.30 17.54
N VAL A 817 22.82 -15.41 18.48
CA VAL A 817 24.16 -14.84 18.60
C VAL A 817 24.66 -14.99 20.03
N LEU A 818 25.83 -15.62 20.16
CA LEU A 818 26.55 -15.75 21.42
C LEU A 818 27.99 -15.29 21.25
N HIS A 819 28.34 -14.14 21.83
CA HIS A 819 29.72 -13.65 21.84
C HIS A 819 30.38 -13.90 23.19
N LEU A 820 31.45 -14.68 23.20
CA LEU A 820 32.20 -15.06 24.41
C LEU A 820 33.70 -14.75 24.29
N ASN A 821 34.14 -14.10 23.22
CA ASN A 821 35.55 -13.82 22.99
C ASN A 821 36.16 -12.96 24.12
N GLN A 822 37.46 -13.11 24.36
CA GLN A 822 38.19 -12.38 25.40
C GLN A 822 37.60 -12.63 26.80
N ASN A 823 37.57 -13.91 27.20
CA ASN A 823 37.16 -14.38 28.53
C ASN A 823 38.19 -15.38 29.08
N GLN A 824 37.90 -16.03 30.21
CA GLN A 824 38.78 -17.03 30.86
C GLN A 824 38.18 -18.45 30.80
N LEU A 825 37.36 -18.75 29.80
CA LEU A 825 36.66 -20.03 29.69
C LEU A 825 37.63 -21.17 29.37
N THR A 826 37.58 -22.23 30.17
CA THR A 826 38.42 -23.44 29.96
C THR A 826 37.69 -24.58 29.26
N SER A 827 36.35 -24.56 29.29
CA SER A 827 35.46 -25.51 28.64
C SER A 827 34.11 -24.86 28.33
N LEU A 828 33.34 -25.47 27.42
CA LEU A 828 31.97 -25.05 27.10
C LEU A 828 30.95 -26.15 27.47
N PRO A 829 29.76 -25.79 28.01
CA PRO A 829 28.69 -26.75 28.21
C PRO A 829 28.27 -27.45 26.91
N ALA A 830 28.12 -28.78 26.96
CA ALA A 830 27.71 -29.57 25.79
C ALA A 830 26.33 -29.17 25.23
N GLY A 831 25.48 -28.53 26.06
CA GLY A 831 24.17 -28.01 25.68
C GLY A 831 24.22 -26.97 24.55
N ILE A 832 25.31 -26.19 24.42
CA ILE A 832 25.46 -25.20 23.33
C ILE A 832 25.35 -25.85 21.95
N GLY A 833 25.84 -27.09 21.80
CA GLY A 833 25.74 -27.84 20.54
C GLY A 833 24.30 -28.15 20.13
N GLN A 834 23.32 -28.01 21.02
CA GLN A 834 21.90 -28.31 20.81
C GLN A 834 21.05 -27.07 20.47
N LEU A 835 21.62 -25.86 20.53
CA LEU A 835 20.90 -24.61 20.29
C LEU A 835 20.66 -24.38 18.80
N PHE A 836 19.65 -24.99 18.19
CA PHE A 836 19.49 -25.04 16.72
C PHE A 836 19.41 -23.67 16.01
N GLN A 837 19.00 -22.62 16.71
CA GLN A 837 18.95 -21.25 16.16
C GLN A 837 20.29 -20.52 16.20
N LEU A 838 21.28 -21.02 16.94
CA LEU A 838 22.58 -20.37 17.08
C LEU A 838 23.34 -20.37 15.75
N THR A 839 23.51 -19.18 15.17
CA THR A 839 24.20 -18.98 13.90
C THR A 839 25.58 -18.39 14.08
N LYS A 840 25.79 -17.59 15.13
CA LYS A 840 27.07 -16.95 15.42
C LYS A 840 27.55 -17.27 16.82
N LEU A 841 28.75 -17.84 16.92
CA LEU A 841 29.43 -18.18 18.16
C LEU A 841 30.87 -17.67 18.10
N GLU A 842 31.21 -16.65 18.88
CA GLU A 842 32.56 -16.06 18.94
C GLU A 842 33.28 -16.52 20.20
N LEU A 843 34.40 -17.25 20.06
CA LEU A 843 35.15 -17.84 21.20
C LEU A 843 36.61 -17.36 21.31
N ALA A 844 37.07 -16.51 20.39
CA ALA A 844 38.47 -16.11 20.30
C ALA A 844 39.03 -15.63 21.65
N GLU A 845 40.32 -15.86 21.90
CA GLU A 845 41.01 -15.39 23.11
C GLU A 845 40.41 -15.94 24.42
N ASN A 846 40.04 -17.23 24.43
CA ASN A 846 39.75 -18.00 25.65
C ASN A 846 40.74 -19.18 25.81
N PRO A 847 41.13 -19.58 27.03
CA PRO A 847 41.99 -20.72 27.30
C PRO A 847 41.26 -22.08 27.21
N LEU A 848 40.48 -22.30 26.15
CA LEU A 848 39.67 -23.51 25.95
C LEU A 848 40.56 -24.74 25.75
N LYS A 849 40.42 -25.74 26.62
CA LYS A 849 41.20 -26.99 26.56
C LYS A 849 40.40 -28.15 25.97
N ASP A 850 39.10 -28.17 26.21
CA ASP A 850 38.20 -29.21 25.72
C ASP A 850 36.86 -28.62 25.28
N ILE A 851 36.54 -28.78 23.99
CA ILE A 851 35.28 -28.38 23.38
C ILE A 851 34.58 -29.64 22.89
N ALA A 852 33.31 -29.82 23.27
CA ALA A 852 32.51 -30.97 22.86
C ALA A 852 32.44 -31.09 21.33
N GLU A 853 32.54 -32.33 20.81
CA GLU A 853 32.61 -32.61 19.36
C GLU A 853 31.41 -32.03 18.59
N LYS A 854 30.21 -32.06 19.17
CA LYS A 854 29.00 -31.47 18.58
C LYS A 854 29.10 -29.97 18.30
N ILE A 855 29.87 -29.22 19.11
CA ILE A 855 30.08 -27.79 18.91
C ILE A 855 31.09 -27.59 17.78
N ARG A 856 32.18 -28.37 17.76
CA ARG A 856 33.23 -28.32 16.71
C ARG A 856 32.72 -28.66 15.31
N GLN A 857 31.73 -29.56 15.21
CA GLN A 857 31.13 -29.95 13.93
C GLN A 857 30.21 -28.87 13.35
N ARG A 858 29.69 -27.97 14.18
CA ARG A 858 28.66 -27.01 13.79
C ARG A 858 29.20 -25.60 13.54
N PHE A 859 30.21 -25.18 14.29
CA PHE A 859 30.82 -23.86 14.16
C PHE A 859 32.29 -23.99 13.71
N PRO A 860 32.76 -23.16 12.75
CA PRO A 860 34.19 -23.04 12.48
C PRO A 860 34.84 -22.31 13.67
N LEU A 861 35.41 -23.09 14.60
CA LEU A 861 36.01 -22.60 15.85
C LEU A 861 37.49 -22.26 15.71
#